data_AF-Q0TWM2-F1
#
_entry.id   AF-Q0TWM2-F1
#
_cell.length_a   1.000
_cell.length_b   1.000
_cell.length_c   1.000
_cell.angle_alpha   90.00
_cell.angle_beta   90.00
_cell.angle_gamma   90.00
#
_symmetry.space_group_name_H-M   'P 1'
#
loop_
_entity.id
_entity.type
_entity.pdbx_description
1 polymer ?
#
loop_
_entity_poly.entity_id
_entity_poly.type
_entity_poly.pdbx_seq_one_letter_code
_entity_poly.pdbx_strand_id
1 'polypeptide(L)'
;MKSQEISKLVPYSGLILTVSLVVFFLVRYYFFENFLLPRFYGDIYTKLDDNRKRGFINHHVAAAAKIVMLITGAYPFFSVLAGSAPRLSQSFAGSKIVTLGDVLLVLNQVFIAMYVFELMFRAKLSPVAVAHHMGSVIIAAVAVAYSYNWKHHPDATLEFILCYLWGIFDVIAEFWPHVAIILLRMRPKDHEYLRKVFFSAMIVTFSGTVVETIVVLYFWGWAWDRWSLVFKILTPILHCIFTAAQLWGARNFYLMWTDQKKKLVVGAPTPANSEDRWEHRFSAHAQSNGEQQLASSRMPAAGRVKWWCLVREVEIIIVGGGIAGLAAAIALRGSNRQVTVLEQSQFCSEIGATISLQPNATRILQQTWGMTDLLEASSGMIDQGLRIFNSEGKMVREISLLAKTQYGADRVMWHRQDLHSYLMKVATSTDRHGPAATLRTSARVARCDCETGSVTLQNGEVLCANLIVGADGIHSNLRTAVLGKQITPKPTGSSAYRLMMSSERLRQRAPRFADTIKPEDPFTSMMVAHDCRLISGPARHGTLYSVVGLVPDERMNEDPDSAQSWVTEGNKEKMLETFKDFPDWTRDVLREAESIGLWQLRDIDPLEIWHRGRVILIGDAAHAMLPTQGQGGSQAVEDAEALGAFFADIDGEPSDEEVEARLKEVFEARYERASLIQKFSRDAAKPATDVGSKEVKMRPDEFMDYNCMYRGALEWQRARGIGSAA
;
A
#
# COMPACT_ATOMS: atom_id res chain seq x y z
N MET A 1 52.62 4.98 -4.76
CA MET A 1 52.63 6.41 -5.17
C MET A 1 52.81 7.26 -3.92
N LYS A 2 53.51 8.39 -3.99
CA LYS A 2 53.48 9.40 -2.91
C LYS A 2 52.15 10.18 -3.00
N SER A 3 51.60 10.60 -1.86
CA SER A 3 50.42 11.48 -1.84
C SER A 3 50.68 12.75 -2.65
N GLN A 4 49.75 13.08 -3.52
CA GLN A 4 49.75 14.29 -4.35
C GLN A 4 48.32 14.79 -4.53
N GLU A 5 48.20 16.07 -4.87
CA GLU A 5 46.92 16.67 -5.25
C GLU A 5 46.30 15.90 -6.43
N ILE A 6 45.02 15.53 -6.30
CA ILE A 6 44.30 14.81 -7.35
C ILE A 6 43.91 15.76 -8.46
N SER A 7 43.28 16.88 -8.12
CA SER A 7 42.86 17.91 -9.06
C SER A 7 42.69 19.23 -8.32
N LYS A 8 42.96 20.34 -9.00
CA LYS A 8 42.67 21.69 -8.49
C LYS A 8 41.16 21.95 -8.34
N LEU A 9 40.32 21.09 -8.93
CA LEU A 9 38.87 21.18 -8.91
C LEU A 9 38.23 20.50 -7.69
N VAL A 10 38.99 19.80 -6.85
CA VAL A 10 38.47 19.14 -5.64
C VAL A 10 37.62 20.06 -4.73
N PRO A 11 37.97 21.35 -4.49
CA PRO A 11 37.14 22.26 -3.70
C PRO A 11 35.75 22.51 -4.32
N TYR A 12 35.60 22.31 -5.63
CA TYR A 12 34.36 22.48 -6.38
C TYR A 12 33.61 21.16 -6.60
N SER A 13 34.02 20.06 -5.95
CA SER A 13 33.40 18.74 -6.07
C SER A 13 31.89 18.75 -5.86
N GLY A 14 31.39 19.50 -4.87
CA GLY A 14 29.95 19.67 -4.63
C GLY A 14 29.21 20.39 -5.78
N LEU A 15 29.86 21.37 -6.42
CA LEU A 15 29.31 22.03 -7.61
C LEU A 15 29.29 21.09 -8.81
N ILE A 16 30.37 20.32 -9.03
CA ILE A 16 30.44 19.31 -10.10
C ILE A 16 29.35 18.25 -9.91
N LEU A 17 29.13 17.79 -8.67
CA LEU A 17 28.05 16.85 -8.34
C LEU A 17 26.68 17.46 -8.66
N THR A 18 26.44 18.70 -8.26
CA THR A 18 25.18 19.41 -8.50
C THR A 18 24.91 19.54 -10.00
N VAL A 19 25.91 19.99 -10.77
CA VAL A 19 25.82 20.08 -12.23
C VAL A 19 25.55 18.70 -12.85
N SER A 20 26.23 17.65 -12.36
CA SER A 20 26.00 16.28 -12.83
C SER A 20 24.55 15.85 -12.58
N LEU A 21 24.00 16.08 -11.38
CA LEU A 21 22.60 15.76 -11.06
C LEU A 21 21.61 16.53 -11.96
N VAL A 22 21.87 17.80 -12.24
CA VAL A 22 21.07 18.60 -13.18
C VAL A 22 21.14 18.00 -14.59
N VAL A 23 22.34 17.61 -15.06
CA VAL A 23 22.50 16.94 -16.36
C VAL A 23 21.74 15.61 -16.39
N PHE A 24 21.83 14.78 -15.34
CA PHE A 24 21.04 13.55 -15.23
C PHE A 24 19.54 13.82 -15.32
N PHE A 25 19.04 14.86 -14.63
CA PHE A 25 17.63 15.26 -14.70
C PHE A 25 17.24 15.69 -16.11
N LEU A 26 18.01 16.57 -16.75
CA LEU A 26 17.73 17.09 -18.09
C LEU A 26 17.79 15.99 -19.15
N VAL A 27 18.82 15.15 -19.10
CA VAL A 27 18.99 14.01 -20.01
C VAL A 27 17.86 12.99 -19.81
N ARG A 28 17.50 12.67 -18.56
CA ARG A 28 16.34 11.82 -18.29
C ARG A 28 15.06 12.40 -18.88
N TYR A 29 14.73 13.64 -18.54
CA TYR A 29 13.43 14.25 -18.85
C TYR A 29 13.30 14.61 -20.33
N TYR A 30 14.24 15.38 -20.87
CA TYR A 30 14.14 15.86 -22.25
C TYR A 30 14.61 14.83 -23.26
N PHE A 31 15.70 14.12 -22.98
CA PHE A 31 16.29 13.19 -23.94
C PHE A 31 15.70 11.79 -23.85
N PHE A 32 15.64 11.14 -22.68
CA PHE A 32 15.11 9.77 -22.60
C PHE A 32 13.58 9.72 -22.64
N GLU A 33 12.92 10.36 -21.67
CA GLU A 33 11.47 10.26 -21.46
C GLU A 33 10.66 10.88 -22.60
N ASN A 34 11.01 12.10 -23.02
CA ASN A 34 10.24 12.84 -24.02
C ASN A 34 10.75 12.71 -25.46
N PHE A 35 11.98 12.21 -25.68
CA PHE A 35 12.57 12.14 -27.02
C PHE A 35 12.90 10.72 -27.51
N LEU A 36 13.84 10.04 -26.86
CA LEU A 36 14.46 8.82 -27.32
C LEU A 36 13.55 7.60 -27.10
N LEU A 37 13.04 7.39 -25.88
CA LEU A 37 12.31 6.17 -25.55
C LEU A 37 10.97 6.05 -26.30
N PRO A 38 10.14 7.12 -26.40
CA PRO A 38 8.92 7.06 -27.21
C PRO A 38 9.19 6.77 -28.69
N ARG A 39 10.29 7.30 -29.26
CA ARG A 39 10.63 7.11 -30.68
C ARG A 39 11.23 5.74 -30.97
N PHE A 40 12.11 5.26 -30.09
CA PHE A 40 12.86 4.04 -30.32
C PHE A 40 12.06 2.79 -29.95
N TYR A 41 11.22 2.87 -28.91
CA TYR A 41 10.44 1.73 -28.42
C TYR A 41 8.96 1.81 -28.78
N GLY A 42 8.45 2.97 -29.22
CA GLY A 42 7.08 3.15 -29.68
C GLY A 42 6.04 2.65 -28.68
N ASP A 43 5.18 1.75 -29.17
CA ASP A 43 4.14 1.07 -28.41
C ASP A 43 4.62 0.37 -27.13
N ILE A 44 5.85 -0.17 -27.14
CA ILE A 44 6.41 -0.87 -25.97
C ILE A 44 6.55 0.12 -24.82
N TYR A 45 6.95 1.36 -25.09
CA TYR A 45 7.14 2.37 -24.06
C TYR A 45 5.83 3.04 -23.64
N THR A 46 4.94 3.35 -24.58
CA THR A 46 3.68 4.06 -24.29
C THR A 46 2.69 3.22 -23.48
N LYS A 47 2.69 1.89 -23.67
CA LYS A 47 1.80 0.93 -22.99
C LYS A 47 2.25 0.53 -21.57
N LEU A 48 3.45 0.91 -21.13
CA LEU A 48 3.90 0.66 -19.75
C LEU A 48 3.13 1.53 -18.76
N ASP A 49 2.79 1.00 -17.59
CA ASP A 49 2.31 1.80 -16.46
C ASP A 49 3.41 2.72 -15.91
N ASP A 50 3.04 3.71 -15.09
CA ASP A 50 3.97 4.75 -14.63
C ASP A 50 5.15 4.20 -13.81
N ASN A 51 4.96 3.13 -13.03
CA ASN A 51 6.03 2.50 -12.27
C ASN A 51 7.00 1.76 -13.19
N ARG A 52 6.48 0.99 -14.16
CA ARG A 52 7.30 0.29 -15.15
C ARG A 52 8.00 1.24 -16.10
N LYS A 53 7.37 2.35 -16.49
CA LYS A 53 8.00 3.44 -17.24
C LYS A 53 9.17 4.01 -16.47
N ARG A 54 8.96 4.33 -15.18
CA ARG A 54 10.00 4.84 -14.29
C ARG A 54 11.19 3.87 -14.17
N GLY A 55 10.92 2.58 -13.95
CA GLY A 55 11.95 1.53 -13.95
C GLY A 55 12.68 1.42 -15.29
N PHE A 56 11.95 1.42 -16.41
CA PHE A 56 12.52 1.35 -17.76
C PHE A 56 13.44 2.53 -18.07
N ILE A 57 13.00 3.75 -17.78
CA ILE A 57 13.82 4.97 -17.90
C ILE A 57 15.07 4.85 -17.03
N ASN A 58 14.94 4.39 -15.77
CA ASN A 58 16.05 4.24 -14.85
C ASN A 58 17.15 3.33 -15.42
N HIS A 59 16.79 2.16 -15.97
CA HIS A 59 17.78 1.26 -16.56
C HIS A 59 18.46 1.84 -17.79
N HIS A 60 17.78 2.64 -18.61
CA HIS A 60 18.39 3.30 -19.78
C HIS A 60 19.37 4.40 -19.38
N VAL A 61 18.95 5.26 -18.44
CA VAL A 61 19.80 6.34 -17.92
C VAL A 61 21.04 5.76 -17.25
N ALA A 62 20.87 4.73 -16.40
CA ALA A 62 21.99 4.05 -15.74
C ALA A 62 22.93 3.35 -16.74
N ALA A 63 22.39 2.60 -17.71
CA ALA A 63 23.21 1.94 -18.73
C ALA A 63 23.98 2.97 -19.58
N ALA A 64 23.35 4.08 -19.96
CA ALA A 64 23.99 5.15 -20.73
C ALA A 64 25.10 5.84 -19.92
N ALA A 65 24.85 6.14 -18.64
CA ALA A 65 25.88 6.69 -17.75
C ALA A 65 27.08 5.75 -17.62
N LYS A 66 26.83 4.45 -17.42
CA LYS A 66 27.88 3.41 -17.35
C LYS A 66 28.69 3.32 -18.65
N ILE A 67 28.04 3.40 -19.83
CA ILE A 67 28.74 3.45 -21.12
C ILE A 67 29.67 4.66 -21.21
N VAL A 68 29.16 5.86 -20.88
CA VAL A 68 29.98 7.08 -20.89
C VAL A 68 31.18 6.91 -19.98
N MET A 69 30.95 6.45 -18.74
CA MET A 69 32.00 6.22 -17.75
C MET A 69 33.06 5.21 -18.22
N LEU A 70 32.66 4.10 -18.85
CA LEU A 70 33.60 3.10 -19.37
C LEU A 70 34.46 3.68 -20.50
N ILE A 71 33.86 4.45 -21.41
CA ILE A 71 34.59 5.07 -22.53
C ILE A 71 35.59 6.10 -22.01
N THR A 72 35.15 7.02 -21.15
CA THR A 72 36.01 8.08 -20.63
C THR A 72 37.01 7.57 -19.58
N GLY A 73 36.63 6.52 -18.86
CA GLY A 73 37.41 5.92 -17.77
C GLY A 73 38.41 4.86 -18.21
N ALA A 74 38.31 4.35 -19.46
CA ALA A 74 39.22 3.35 -19.99
C ALA A 74 40.68 3.82 -20.01
N TYR A 75 40.96 5.01 -20.55
CA TYR A 75 42.32 5.54 -20.60
C TYR A 75 42.93 5.74 -19.19
N PRO A 76 42.25 6.42 -18.24
CA PRO A 76 42.73 6.52 -16.87
C PRO A 76 42.96 5.16 -16.21
N PHE A 77 42.05 4.21 -16.41
CA PHE A 77 42.16 2.86 -15.86
C PHE A 77 43.42 2.13 -16.34
N PHE A 78 43.65 2.07 -17.65
CA PHE A 78 44.84 1.42 -18.20
C PHE A 78 46.13 2.17 -17.83
N SER A 79 46.07 3.49 -17.72
CA SER A 79 47.24 4.28 -17.27
C SER A 79 47.64 3.95 -15.83
N VAL A 80 46.67 3.67 -14.96
CA VAL A 80 46.91 3.26 -13.56
C VAL A 80 47.42 1.82 -13.50
N LEU A 81 46.82 0.90 -14.27
CA LEU A 81 47.21 -0.51 -14.27
C LEU A 81 48.57 -0.79 -14.91
N ALA A 82 48.96 -0.05 -15.95
CA ALA A 82 50.23 -0.24 -16.66
C ALA A 82 51.48 0.19 -15.86
N GLY A 83 51.33 0.55 -14.58
CA GLY A 83 52.44 0.79 -13.65
C GLY A 83 53.29 2.03 -13.94
N SER A 84 52.99 2.77 -15.01
CA SER A 84 53.70 4.00 -15.39
C SER A 84 53.10 5.17 -14.61
N ALA A 85 53.29 5.18 -13.29
CA ALA A 85 52.78 6.14 -12.30
C ALA A 85 52.30 7.47 -12.92
N PRO A 86 51.02 7.56 -13.34
CA PRO A 86 50.54 8.75 -14.02
C PRO A 86 50.64 9.89 -13.02
N ARG A 87 51.35 10.97 -13.38
CA ARG A 87 51.17 12.20 -12.63
C ARG A 87 49.73 12.59 -12.87
N LEU A 88 48.91 12.67 -11.81
CA LEU A 88 47.49 13.07 -11.96
C LEU A 88 47.38 14.47 -12.61
N SER A 89 48.45 15.26 -12.50
CA SER A 89 48.64 16.54 -13.19
C SER A 89 49.02 16.45 -14.68
N GLN A 90 49.21 15.25 -15.25
CA GLN A 90 49.50 15.07 -16.66
C GLN A 90 48.26 15.40 -17.51
N SER A 91 48.51 15.98 -18.68
CA SER A 91 47.52 16.23 -19.73
C SER A 91 46.70 14.98 -20.06
N PHE A 92 45.37 15.12 -20.06
CA PHE A 92 44.45 14.08 -20.53
C PHE A 92 44.30 14.14 -22.06
N ALA A 93 44.60 13.04 -22.75
CA ALA A 93 44.45 12.91 -24.20
C ALA A 93 45.06 14.06 -25.04
N GLY A 94 46.17 14.64 -24.58
CA GLY A 94 46.85 15.76 -25.27
C GLY A 94 46.26 17.15 -25.01
N SER A 95 45.27 17.28 -24.11
CA SER A 95 44.70 18.57 -23.70
C SER A 95 45.71 19.46 -22.96
N LYS A 96 45.80 20.75 -23.32
CA LYS A 96 46.68 21.71 -22.63
C LYS A 96 46.12 22.19 -21.27
N ILE A 97 44.84 21.91 -21.00
CA ILE A 97 44.11 22.49 -19.85
C ILE A 97 43.61 21.40 -18.91
N VAL A 98 43.10 20.29 -19.45
CA VAL A 98 42.47 19.22 -18.66
C VAL A 98 43.51 18.18 -18.28
N THR A 99 43.61 17.91 -16.98
CA THR A 99 44.50 16.89 -16.44
C THR A 99 43.79 15.56 -16.25
N LEU A 100 44.56 14.48 -16.12
CA LEU A 100 44.05 13.15 -15.82
C LEU A 100 43.24 13.13 -14.51
N GLY A 101 43.72 13.85 -13.50
CA GLY A 101 43.06 13.98 -12.22
C GLY A 101 41.73 14.74 -12.28
N ASP A 102 41.61 15.74 -13.17
CA ASP A 102 40.33 16.43 -13.39
C ASP A 102 39.28 15.47 -13.93
N VAL A 103 39.67 14.63 -14.91
CA VAL A 103 38.77 13.61 -15.48
C VAL A 103 38.37 12.58 -14.42
N LEU A 104 39.32 12.08 -13.64
CA LEU A 104 39.02 11.12 -12.56
C LEU A 104 38.07 11.70 -11.51
N LEU A 105 38.26 12.97 -11.12
CA LEU A 105 37.36 13.65 -10.19
C LEU A 105 35.93 13.76 -10.78
N VAL A 106 35.81 14.19 -12.04
CA VAL A 106 34.50 14.29 -12.72
C VAL A 106 33.83 12.93 -12.81
N LEU A 107 34.57 11.87 -13.19
CA LEU A 107 34.02 10.52 -13.26
C LEU A 107 33.54 10.02 -11.90
N ASN A 108 34.27 10.32 -10.82
CA ASN A 108 33.83 10.01 -9.47
C ASN A 108 32.53 10.75 -9.10
N GLN A 109 32.37 12.02 -9.48
CA GLN A 109 31.12 12.76 -9.25
C GLN A 109 29.96 12.25 -10.11
N VAL A 110 30.22 11.84 -11.36
CA VAL A 110 29.22 11.20 -12.23
C VAL A 110 28.76 9.86 -11.65
N PHE A 111 29.69 9.06 -11.10
CA PHE A 111 29.38 7.81 -10.39
C PHE A 111 28.45 8.05 -9.19
N ILE A 112 28.78 9.04 -8.34
CA ILE A 112 27.94 9.43 -7.21
C ILE A 112 26.56 9.90 -7.69
N ALA A 113 26.53 10.79 -8.70
CA ALA A 113 25.29 11.32 -9.25
C ALA A 113 24.39 10.21 -9.81
N MET A 114 24.96 9.20 -10.48
CA MET A 114 24.24 8.05 -11.00
C MET A 114 23.55 7.26 -9.88
N TYR A 115 24.26 6.92 -8.79
CA TYR A 115 23.64 6.16 -7.71
C TYR A 115 22.65 6.97 -6.88
N VAL A 116 22.90 8.27 -6.67
CA VAL A 116 21.90 9.17 -6.06
C VAL A 116 20.65 9.24 -6.93
N PHE A 117 20.84 9.38 -8.25
CA PHE A 117 19.74 9.34 -9.21
C PHE A 117 18.95 8.03 -9.14
N GLU A 118 19.62 6.88 -9.13
CA GLU A 118 18.96 5.58 -9.03
C GLU A 118 18.18 5.43 -7.71
N LEU A 119 18.70 5.92 -6.58
CA LEU A 119 18.01 5.90 -5.30
C LEU A 119 16.76 6.79 -5.30
N MET A 120 16.85 8.00 -5.84
CA MET A 120 15.72 8.94 -5.90
C MET A 120 14.67 8.53 -6.93
N PHE A 121 15.10 7.90 -8.03
CA PHE A 121 14.22 7.63 -9.17
C PHE A 121 13.65 6.21 -9.17
N ARG A 122 14.01 5.33 -8.24
CA ARG A 122 13.33 4.04 -8.07
C ARG A 122 11.99 4.19 -7.33
N ALA A 123 10.98 3.44 -7.79
CA ALA A 123 9.66 3.39 -7.12
C ALA A 123 9.67 2.46 -5.88
N LYS A 124 10.52 1.43 -5.89
CA LYS A 124 10.71 0.47 -4.79
C LYS A 124 12.21 0.30 -4.54
N LEU A 125 12.61 0.29 -3.27
CA LEU A 125 14.02 0.19 -2.86
C LEU A 125 14.23 -1.07 -2.02
N SER A 126 15.14 -1.95 -2.44
CA SER A 126 15.61 -3.07 -1.60
C SER A 126 16.55 -2.55 -0.52
N PRO A 127 16.44 -3.02 0.75
CA PRO A 127 17.44 -2.74 1.77
C PRO A 127 18.87 -3.08 1.32
N VAL A 128 19.05 -4.16 0.54
CA VAL A 128 20.34 -4.58 0.00
C VAL A 128 20.83 -3.59 -1.06
N ALA A 129 19.96 -3.14 -1.95
CA ALA A 129 20.30 -2.15 -2.97
C ALA A 129 20.59 -0.78 -2.36
N VAL A 130 19.85 -0.38 -1.32
CA VAL A 130 20.09 0.86 -0.57
C VAL A 130 21.44 0.79 0.13
N ALA A 131 21.73 -0.31 0.83
CA ALA A 131 23.01 -0.49 1.51
C ALA A 131 24.19 -0.44 0.54
N HIS A 132 24.07 -1.10 -0.62
CA HIS A 132 25.08 -1.06 -1.68
C HIS A 132 25.23 0.37 -2.23
N HIS A 133 24.17 0.96 -2.81
CA HIS A 133 24.28 2.27 -3.47
C HIS A 133 24.68 3.40 -2.51
N MET A 134 24.13 3.43 -1.30
CA MET A 134 24.51 4.43 -0.29
C MET A 134 25.95 4.20 0.18
N GLY A 135 26.38 2.96 0.33
CA GLY A 135 27.76 2.62 0.62
C GLY A 135 28.72 3.12 -0.46
N SER A 136 28.43 2.88 -1.74
CA SER A 136 29.25 3.33 -2.87
C SER A 136 29.30 4.87 -2.95
N VAL A 137 28.17 5.55 -2.69
CA VAL A 137 28.12 7.03 -2.62
C VAL A 137 29.00 7.55 -1.49
N ILE A 138 28.88 6.99 -0.28
CA ILE A 138 29.64 7.44 0.89
C ILE A 138 31.14 7.22 0.65
N ILE A 139 31.54 6.05 0.18
CA ILE A 139 32.96 5.74 -0.03
C ILE A 139 33.57 6.64 -1.10
N ALA A 140 32.87 6.85 -2.22
CA ALA A 140 33.32 7.74 -3.28
C ALA A 140 33.40 9.22 -2.82
N ALA A 141 32.47 9.67 -1.97
CA ALA A 141 32.49 11.03 -1.42
C ALA A 141 33.61 11.22 -0.38
N VAL A 142 33.80 10.23 0.49
CA VAL A 142 34.86 10.21 1.49
C VAL A 142 36.23 10.21 0.82
N ALA A 143 36.43 9.43 -0.24
CA ALA A 143 37.68 9.43 -1.00
C ALA A 143 38.04 10.82 -1.55
N VAL A 144 37.04 11.59 -2.03
CA VAL A 144 37.24 12.98 -2.46
C VAL A 144 37.55 13.89 -1.28
N ALA A 145 36.83 13.76 -0.17
CA ALA A 145 37.07 14.57 1.03
C ALA A 145 38.48 14.37 1.61
N TYR A 146 38.95 13.12 1.71
CA TYR A 146 40.32 12.81 2.15
C TYR A 146 41.36 13.38 1.17
N SER A 147 41.07 13.37 -0.13
CA SER A 147 41.97 13.93 -1.14
C SER A 147 42.17 15.45 -1.04
N TYR A 148 41.21 16.18 -0.45
CA TYR A 148 41.32 17.63 -0.25
C TYR A 148 42.47 17.98 0.71
N ASN A 149 42.65 17.19 1.78
CA ASN A 149 43.72 17.40 2.76
C ASN A 149 44.85 16.37 2.63
N TRP A 150 45.25 16.07 1.39
CA TRP A 150 46.26 15.05 1.05
C TRP A 150 47.63 15.25 1.74
N LYS A 151 47.96 16.47 2.20
CA LYS A 151 49.19 16.75 2.95
C LYS A 151 49.18 16.14 4.36
N HIS A 152 48.00 16.03 4.98
CA HIS A 152 47.83 15.43 6.31
C HIS A 152 47.44 13.94 6.24
N HIS A 153 47.05 13.46 5.05
CA HIS A 153 46.68 12.08 4.78
C HIS A 153 47.67 11.46 3.78
N PRO A 154 48.72 10.76 4.26
CA PRO A 154 49.83 10.29 3.43
C PRO A 154 49.44 9.28 2.35
N ASP A 155 48.25 8.69 2.44
CA ASP A 155 47.72 7.70 1.50
C ASP A 155 46.48 8.17 0.73
N ALA A 156 46.05 9.44 0.86
CA ALA A 156 44.80 9.92 0.26
C ALA A 156 44.70 9.70 -1.26
N THR A 157 45.80 9.88 -2.00
CA THR A 157 45.83 9.61 -3.44
C THR A 157 45.66 8.13 -3.75
N LEU A 158 46.29 7.26 -2.94
CA LEU A 158 46.18 5.82 -3.12
C LEU A 158 44.75 5.35 -2.83
N GLU A 159 44.16 5.85 -1.75
CA GLU A 159 42.77 5.56 -1.37
C GLU A 159 41.79 5.97 -2.47
N PHE A 160 41.95 7.18 -3.03
CA PHE A 160 41.11 7.63 -4.14
C PHE A 160 41.25 6.74 -5.38
N ILE A 161 42.48 6.36 -5.75
CA ILE A 161 42.71 5.48 -6.90
C ILE A 161 42.11 4.09 -6.67
N LEU A 162 42.23 3.55 -5.46
CA LEU A 162 41.63 2.27 -5.09
C LEU A 162 40.10 2.33 -5.17
N CYS A 163 39.48 3.38 -4.63
CA CYS A 163 38.04 3.60 -4.74
C CYS A 163 37.60 3.72 -6.21
N TYR A 164 38.39 4.39 -7.04
CA TYR A 164 38.12 4.50 -8.48
C TYR A 164 38.21 3.15 -9.20
N LEU A 165 39.26 2.37 -8.94
CA LEU A 165 39.43 1.03 -9.51
C LEU A 165 38.25 0.13 -9.10
N TRP A 166 37.83 0.21 -7.85
CA TRP A 166 36.68 -0.54 -7.35
C TRP A 166 35.38 -0.13 -8.04
N GLY A 167 35.11 1.18 -8.15
CA GLY A 167 33.93 1.69 -8.85
C GLY A 167 33.87 1.27 -10.33
N ILE A 168 35.01 1.05 -10.99
CA ILE A 168 35.02 0.50 -12.35
C ILE A 168 34.53 -0.94 -12.39
N PHE A 169 34.91 -1.78 -11.44
CA PHE A 169 34.41 -3.15 -11.37
C PHE A 169 32.90 -3.17 -11.17
N ASP A 170 32.36 -2.32 -10.30
CA ASP A 170 30.92 -2.15 -10.14
C ASP A 170 30.25 -1.73 -11.45
N VAL A 171 30.79 -0.73 -12.15
CA VAL A 171 30.25 -0.28 -13.44
C VAL A 171 30.22 -1.41 -14.46
N ILE A 172 31.27 -2.24 -14.53
CA ILE A 172 31.34 -3.39 -15.46
C ILE A 172 30.36 -4.48 -15.06
N ALA A 173 30.35 -4.90 -13.79
CA ALA A 173 29.56 -6.01 -13.28
C ALA A 173 28.05 -5.71 -13.30
N GLU A 174 27.67 -4.44 -13.06
CA GLU A 174 26.27 -4.01 -13.08
C GLU A 174 25.75 -3.62 -14.47
N PHE A 175 26.63 -3.29 -15.44
CA PHE A 175 26.19 -2.87 -16.77
C PHE A 175 25.29 -3.91 -17.44
N TRP A 176 25.73 -5.16 -17.47
CA TRP A 176 25.01 -6.23 -18.15
C TRP A 176 23.63 -6.55 -17.52
N PRO A 177 23.47 -6.57 -16.18
CA PRO A 177 22.16 -6.56 -15.53
C PRO A 177 21.16 -5.53 -16.06
N HIS A 178 21.55 -4.27 -16.27
CA HIS A 178 20.63 -3.26 -16.84
C HIS A 178 20.19 -3.65 -18.26
N VAL A 179 21.14 -4.09 -19.09
CA VAL A 179 20.85 -4.55 -20.46
C VAL A 179 19.91 -5.75 -20.45
N ALA A 180 20.12 -6.72 -19.56
CA ALA A 180 19.29 -7.92 -19.45
C ALA A 180 17.82 -7.58 -19.14
N ILE A 181 17.58 -6.62 -18.24
CA ILE A 181 16.23 -6.17 -17.89
C ILE A 181 15.60 -5.32 -19.01
N ILE A 182 16.39 -4.55 -19.76
CA ILE A 182 15.91 -3.85 -20.97
C ILE A 182 15.47 -4.88 -22.02
N LEU A 183 16.29 -5.91 -22.28
CA LEU A 183 16.00 -6.97 -23.24
C LEU A 183 14.77 -7.81 -22.87
N LEU A 184 14.56 -8.05 -21.57
CA LEU A 184 13.34 -8.68 -21.05
C LEU A 184 12.08 -7.96 -21.56
N ARG A 185 12.05 -6.64 -21.44
CA ARG A 185 10.89 -5.82 -21.83
C ARG A 185 10.76 -5.65 -23.35
N MET A 186 11.88 -5.73 -24.08
CA MET A 186 11.85 -5.70 -25.55
C MET A 186 11.31 -7.00 -26.15
N ARG A 187 11.60 -8.14 -25.53
CA ARG A 187 11.26 -9.48 -26.07
C ARG A 187 10.69 -10.42 -25.00
N PRO A 188 9.56 -10.07 -24.34
CA PRO A 188 9.05 -10.82 -23.19
C PRO A 188 8.63 -12.27 -23.52
N LYS A 189 8.34 -12.56 -24.79
CA LYS A 189 7.89 -13.87 -25.29
C LYS A 189 9.02 -14.74 -25.84
N ASP A 190 10.22 -14.20 -26.04
CA ASP A 190 11.35 -14.94 -26.60
C ASP A 190 12.12 -15.67 -25.50
N HIS A 191 11.51 -16.74 -24.96
CA HIS A 191 12.04 -17.48 -23.82
C HIS A 191 13.42 -18.10 -24.09
N GLU A 192 13.73 -18.46 -25.34
CA GLU A 192 15.03 -19.01 -25.69
C GLU A 192 16.12 -17.93 -25.64
N TYR A 193 15.85 -16.76 -26.21
CA TYR A 193 16.76 -15.62 -26.13
C TYR A 193 16.94 -15.14 -24.70
N LEU A 194 15.85 -14.94 -23.96
CA LEU A 194 15.89 -14.47 -22.57
C LEU A 194 16.63 -15.43 -21.65
N ARG A 195 16.50 -16.75 -21.87
CA ARG A 195 17.32 -17.74 -21.16
C ARG A 195 18.82 -17.49 -21.39
N LYS A 196 19.25 -17.28 -22.64
CA LYS A 196 20.68 -17.01 -22.94
C LYS A 196 21.14 -15.70 -22.26
N VAL A 197 20.31 -14.66 -22.30
CA VAL A 197 20.59 -13.35 -21.68
C VAL A 197 20.71 -13.43 -20.15
N PHE A 198 19.79 -14.12 -19.47
CA PHE A 198 19.87 -14.24 -18.01
C PHE A 198 20.99 -15.17 -17.55
N PHE A 199 21.31 -16.20 -18.35
CA PHE A 199 22.48 -17.02 -18.08
C PHE A 199 23.77 -16.20 -18.19
N SER A 200 23.92 -15.42 -19.28
CA SER A 200 25.09 -14.56 -19.44
C SER A 200 25.16 -13.51 -18.34
N ALA A 201 24.02 -12.96 -17.90
CA ALA A 201 23.99 -12.00 -16.79
C ALA A 201 24.43 -12.60 -15.46
N MET A 202 23.93 -13.79 -15.15
CA MET A 202 24.39 -14.53 -13.98
C MET A 202 25.90 -14.77 -14.04
N ILE A 203 26.44 -15.25 -15.17
CA ILE A 203 27.87 -15.53 -15.33
C ILE A 203 28.70 -14.24 -15.18
N VAL A 204 28.34 -13.17 -15.89
CA VAL A 204 29.08 -11.90 -15.85
C VAL A 204 29.10 -11.35 -14.44
N THR A 205 27.95 -11.24 -13.77
CA THR A 205 27.88 -10.73 -12.39
C THR A 205 28.68 -11.62 -11.44
N PHE A 206 28.53 -12.94 -11.49
CA PHE A 206 29.28 -13.85 -10.63
C PHE A 206 30.79 -13.79 -10.86
N SER A 207 31.23 -13.85 -12.13
CA SER A 207 32.65 -13.76 -12.47
C SER A 207 33.24 -12.39 -12.13
N GLY A 208 32.46 -11.32 -12.30
CA GLY A 208 32.83 -9.97 -11.94
C GLY A 208 33.11 -9.87 -10.45
N THR A 209 32.18 -10.33 -9.61
CA THR A 209 32.35 -10.38 -8.15
C THR A 209 33.58 -11.19 -7.73
N VAL A 210 33.81 -12.35 -8.35
CA VAL A 210 34.97 -13.20 -8.01
C VAL A 210 36.29 -12.50 -8.38
N VAL A 211 36.38 -11.93 -9.59
CA VAL A 211 37.57 -11.21 -10.06
C VAL A 211 37.81 -9.98 -9.19
N GLU A 212 36.77 -9.20 -8.92
CA GLU A 212 36.82 -8.05 -8.03
C GLU A 212 37.32 -8.44 -6.65
N THR A 213 36.75 -9.49 -6.04
CA THR A 213 37.16 -9.98 -4.71
C THR A 213 38.64 -10.36 -4.69
N ILE A 214 39.13 -11.08 -5.71
CA ILE A 214 40.54 -11.46 -5.81
C ILE A 214 41.43 -10.22 -5.90
N VAL A 215 41.07 -9.26 -6.76
CA VAL A 215 41.84 -8.04 -6.98
C VAL A 215 41.83 -7.16 -5.72
N VAL A 216 40.69 -7.00 -5.06
CA VAL A 216 40.55 -6.25 -3.81
C VAL A 216 41.36 -6.89 -2.70
N LEU A 217 41.30 -8.20 -2.51
CA LEU A 217 42.10 -8.91 -1.50
C LEU A 217 43.61 -8.77 -1.78
N TYR A 218 44.02 -8.81 -3.04
CA TYR A 218 45.42 -8.57 -3.44
C TYR A 218 45.87 -7.15 -3.07
N PHE A 219 45.11 -6.13 -3.45
CA PHE A 219 45.41 -4.73 -3.12
C PHE A 219 45.39 -4.47 -1.62
N TRP A 220 44.46 -5.11 -0.91
CA TRP A 220 44.36 -4.99 0.54
C TRP A 220 45.57 -5.59 1.24
N GLY A 221 46.01 -6.79 0.84
CA GLY A 221 47.25 -7.38 1.35
C GLY A 221 48.47 -6.50 1.07
N TRP A 222 48.55 -5.93 -0.15
CA TRP A 222 49.65 -5.03 -0.52
C TRP A 222 49.65 -3.71 0.26
N ALA A 223 48.47 -3.16 0.58
CA ALA A 223 48.33 -1.88 1.29
C ALA A 223 48.17 -2.03 2.81
N TRP A 224 48.16 -3.27 3.35
CA TRP A 224 47.78 -3.56 4.73
C TRP A 224 48.56 -2.73 5.75
N ASP A 225 49.89 -2.66 5.61
CA ASP A 225 50.74 -1.96 6.58
C ASP A 225 50.61 -0.43 6.51
N ARG A 226 50.04 0.11 5.43
CA ARG A 226 49.85 1.55 5.23
C ARG A 226 48.50 2.05 5.72
N TRP A 227 47.49 1.18 5.76
CA TRP A 227 46.14 1.58 6.17
C TRP A 227 46.04 1.86 7.67
N SER A 228 45.23 2.88 7.99
CA SER A 228 44.83 3.17 9.36
C SER A 228 43.98 2.03 9.94
N LEU A 229 43.90 1.95 11.27
CA LEU A 229 43.08 0.93 11.95
C LEU A 229 41.61 0.97 11.50
N VAL A 230 41.08 2.16 11.24
CA VAL A 230 39.69 2.35 10.79
C VAL A 230 39.45 1.64 9.45
N PHE A 231 40.35 1.79 8.47
CA PHE A 231 40.24 1.12 7.17
C PHE A 231 40.46 -0.39 7.25
N LYS A 232 41.35 -0.85 8.15
CA LYS A 232 41.55 -2.28 8.40
C LYS A 232 40.28 -2.99 8.91
N ILE A 233 39.39 -2.25 9.55
CA ILE A 233 38.12 -2.77 10.08
C ILE A 233 36.96 -2.54 9.09
N LEU A 234 36.79 -1.30 8.61
CA LEU A 234 35.62 -0.94 7.81
C LEU A 234 35.67 -1.53 6.39
N THR A 235 36.83 -1.52 5.73
CA THR A 235 36.95 -1.98 4.35
C THR A 235 36.56 -3.46 4.18
N PRO A 236 37.03 -4.42 5.00
CA PRO A 236 36.53 -5.80 4.93
C PRO A 236 35.03 -5.93 5.10
N ILE A 237 34.47 -5.22 6.08
CA ILE A 237 33.04 -5.29 6.39
C ILE A 237 32.23 -4.80 5.19
N LEU A 238 32.60 -3.65 4.63
CA LEU A 238 31.98 -3.08 3.45
C LEU A 238 32.11 -4.00 2.24
N HIS A 239 33.31 -4.55 2.00
CA HIS A 239 33.53 -5.49 0.90
C HIS A 239 32.67 -6.76 1.05
N CYS A 240 32.59 -7.36 2.24
CA CYS A 240 31.71 -8.50 2.49
C CYS A 240 30.23 -8.20 2.20
N ILE A 241 29.74 -7.02 2.61
CA ILE A 241 28.37 -6.58 2.35
C ILE A 241 28.14 -6.44 0.84
N PHE A 242 29.09 -5.87 0.10
CA PHE A 242 28.94 -5.61 -1.33
C PHE A 242 29.06 -6.90 -2.14
N THR A 243 30.01 -7.77 -1.80
CA THR A 243 30.10 -9.12 -2.36
C THR A 243 28.80 -9.90 -2.13
N ALA A 244 28.19 -9.82 -0.94
CA ALA A 244 26.90 -10.45 -0.69
C ALA A 244 25.78 -9.86 -1.57
N ALA A 245 25.75 -8.54 -1.76
CA ALA A 245 24.77 -7.87 -2.62
C ALA A 245 24.91 -8.30 -4.09
N GLN A 246 26.13 -8.36 -4.62
CA GLN A 246 26.38 -8.77 -5.99
C GLN A 246 26.09 -10.27 -6.21
N LEU A 247 26.47 -11.15 -5.27
CA LEU A 247 26.13 -12.58 -5.31
C LEU A 247 24.61 -12.81 -5.27
N TRP A 248 23.90 -11.98 -4.50
CA TRP A 248 22.44 -12.01 -4.49
C TRP A 248 21.85 -11.59 -5.85
N GLY A 249 22.44 -10.60 -6.52
CA GLY A 249 22.12 -10.24 -7.90
C GLY A 249 22.31 -11.40 -8.87
N ALA A 250 23.46 -12.08 -8.80
CA ALA A 250 23.76 -13.26 -9.60
C ALA A 250 22.74 -14.39 -9.35
N ARG A 251 22.37 -14.63 -8.08
CA ARG A 251 21.32 -15.61 -7.73
C ARG A 251 19.97 -15.25 -8.36
N ASN A 252 19.58 -13.98 -8.38
CA ASN A 252 18.33 -13.58 -9.02
C ASN A 252 18.35 -13.85 -10.53
N PHE A 253 19.46 -13.56 -11.23
CA PHE A 253 19.60 -13.92 -12.64
C PHE A 253 19.62 -15.43 -12.88
N TYR A 254 20.22 -16.22 -12.01
CA TYR A 254 20.13 -17.68 -12.06
C TYR A 254 18.66 -18.15 -11.98
N LEU A 255 17.89 -17.58 -11.05
CA LEU A 255 16.49 -17.93 -10.89
C LEU A 255 15.65 -17.50 -12.10
N MET A 256 15.90 -16.31 -12.68
CA MET A 256 15.31 -15.88 -13.94
C MET A 256 15.65 -16.83 -15.09
N TRP A 257 16.90 -17.27 -15.19
CA TRP A 257 17.33 -18.28 -16.17
C TRP A 257 16.57 -19.60 -16.00
N THR A 258 16.43 -20.10 -14.78
CA THR A 258 15.66 -21.34 -14.52
C THR A 258 14.18 -21.19 -14.87
N ASP A 259 13.60 -20.02 -14.64
CA ASP A 259 12.21 -19.72 -15.00
C ASP A 259 12.00 -19.75 -16.53
N GLN A 260 12.89 -19.11 -17.29
CA GLN A 260 12.84 -19.18 -18.76
C GLN A 260 13.05 -20.61 -19.27
N LYS A 261 13.92 -21.40 -18.62
CA LYS A 261 14.12 -22.81 -18.97
C LYS A 261 12.85 -23.64 -18.74
N LYS A 262 12.10 -23.39 -17.66
CA LYS A 262 10.82 -24.07 -17.38
C LYS A 262 9.76 -23.72 -18.43
N LYS A 263 9.68 -22.45 -18.82
CA LYS A 263 8.76 -21.96 -19.87
C LYS A 263 9.03 -22.51 -21.27
N LEU A 264 10.23 -23.04 -21.54
CA LEU A 264 10.55 -23.73 -22.78
C LEU A 264 10.10 -25.21 -22.80
N VAL A 265 9.97 -25.84 -21.62
CA VAL A 265 9.61 -27.26 -21.50
C VAL A 265 8.09 -27.46 -21.49
N VAL A 266 7.36 -26.52 -20.89
CA VAL A 266 5.90 -26.49 -20.91
C VAL A 266 5.52 -25.50 -22.01
N GLY A 267 4.91 -25.95 -23.10
CA GLY A 267 4.41 -25.06 -24.18
C GLY A 267 3.23 -24.19 -23.76
N ALA A 268 3.31 -23.54 -22.59
CA ALA A 268 2.25 -22.77 -21.97
C ALA A 268 2.30 -21.29 -22.40
N PRO A 269 1.14 -20.65 -22.59
CA PRO A 269 1.06 -19.22 -22.82
C PRO A 269 1.59 -18.45 -21.62
N THR A 270 2.26 -17.35 -21.91
CA THR A 270 3.00 -16.51 -20.97
C THR A 270 2.04 -15.81 -19.99
N PRO A 271 2.11 -16.04 -18.67
CA PRO A 271 1.37 -15.19 -17.73
C PRO A 271 2.01 -13.80 -17.68
N ALA A 272 1.17 -12.76 -17.79
CA ALA A 272 1.58 -11.35 -17.80
C ALA A 272 2.38 -10.89 -16.55
N ASN A 273 2.40 -11.69 -15.48
CA ASN A 273 3.00 -11.35 -14.18
C ASN A 273 4.41 -11.92 -13.93
N SER A 274 5.08 -12.49 -14.93
CA SER A 274 6.46 -12.97 -14.71
C SER A 274 7.50 -11.85 -14.57
N GLU A 275 7.16 -10.63 -15.00
CA GLU A 275 8.01 -9.44 -14.86
C GLU A 275 8.00 -8.88 -13.42
N ASP A 276 6.82 -8.81 -12.79
CA ASP A 276 6.66 -8.30 -11.42
C ASP A 276 7.37 -9.19 -10.38
N ARG A 277 7.40 -10.52 -10.59
CA ARG A 277 8.10 -11.47 -9.71
C ARG A 277 9.57 -11.11 -9.51
N TRP A 278 10.25 -10.62 -10.55
CA TRP A 278 11.68 -10.36 -10.50
C TRP A 278 11.99 -8.95 -10.02
N GLU A 279 11.23 -7.93 -10.41
CA GLU A 279 11.39 -6.58 -9.84
C GLU A 279 11.19 -6.57 -8.32
N HIS A 280 10.22 -7.32 -7.81
CA HIS A 280 10.03 -7.52 -6.37
C HIS A 280 11.20 -8.24 -5.69
N ARG A 281 11.78 -9.26 -6.35
CA ARG A 281 12.95 -9.96 -5.81
C ARG A 281 14.22 -9.14 -5.86
N PHE A 282 14.39 -8.21 -6.79
CA PHE A 282 15.48 -7.22 -6.75
C PHE A 282 15.21 -6.08 -5.73
N SER A 283 14.00 -6.00 -5.17
CA SER A 283 13.52 -4.87 -4.34
C SER A 283 13.11 -5.24 -2.89
N ALA A 284 13.14 -6.50 -2.45
CA ALA A 284 12.83 -6.85 -1.05
C ALA A 284 13.25 -8.27 -0.63
N HIS A 285 14.10 -8.39 0.41
CA HIS A 285 13.79 -9.16 1.64
C HIS A 285 14.91 -9.06 2.67
N ALA A 286 14.60 -8.47 3.82
CA ALA A 286 15.22 -8.79 5.10
C ALA A 286 14.10 -8.84 6.13
N GLN A 287 13.40 -9.97 6.22
CA GLN A 287 12.72 -10.39 7.44
C GLN A 287 12.66 -11.93 7.47
N SER A 288 13.31 -12.44 8.52
CA SER A 288 13.40 -13.80 9.07
C SER A 288 13.67 -15.00 8.14
N ASN A 289 14.94 -15.42 8.12
CA ASN A 289 15.28 -16.84 8.10
C ASN A 289 15.56 -17.27 9.54
N GLY A 290 14.85 -18.29 10.01
CA GLY A 290 15.16 -19.04 11.21
C GLY A 290 14.38 -20.34 11.19
N GLU A 291 15.12 -21.46 11.13
CA GLU A 291 14.66 -22.83 11.37
C GLU A 291 14.08 -23.62 10.18
N GLN A 292 15.00 -24.02 9.30
CA GLN A 292 14.99 -25.38 8.75
C GLN A 292 16.17 -26.15 9.34
N GLN A 293 15.92 -27.16 10.16
CA GLN A 293 16.52 -28.49 9.98
C GLN A 293 15.92 -29.57 10.89
N LEU A 294 15.94 -30.79 10.34
CA LEU A 294 15.79 -32.11 10.97
C LEU A 294 14.38 -32.64 11.25
N ALA A 295 13.84 -33.37 10.27
CA ALA A 295 13.15 -34.63 10.56
C ALA A 295 13.46 -35.65 9.44
N SER A 296 14.37 -36.57 9.74
CA SER A 296 14.62 -37.78 8.99
C SER A 296 13.63 -38.88 9.37
N SER A 297 13.29 -39.70 8.37
CA SER A 297 12.86 -41.10 8.45
C SER A 297 11.61 -41.47 9.26
N ARG A 298 10.55 -41.86 8.54
CA ARG A 298 9.96 -43.23 8.57
C ARG A 298 8.86 -43.37 7.51
N MET A 299 9.02 -44.34 6.61
CA MET A 299 7.96 -44.82 5.72
C MET A 299 6.84 -45.47 6.54
N PRO A 300 5.60 -45.53 5.98
CA PRO A 300 5.03 -46.84 5.79
C PRO A 300 4.37 -47.07 4.41
N ALA A 301 4.62 -48.30 3.95
CA ALA A 301 3.77 -49.23 3.20
C ALA A 301 2.83 -48.76 2.07
N ALA A 302 3.02 -49.45 0.94
CA ALA A 302 2.23 -49.45 -0.28
C ALA A 302 0.72 -49.57 -0.05
N GLY A 303 -0.05 -48.77 -0.79
CA GLY A 303 -1.50 -48.90 -0.87
C GLY A 303 -2.16 -47.90 -1.82
N ARG A 304 -2.39 -48.32 -3.06
CA ARG A 304 -3.31 -47.76 -4.08
C ARG A 304 -3.07 -46.32 -4.56
N VAL A 305 -2.62 -46.23 -5.80
CA VAL A 305 -2.68 -45.04 -6.66
C VAL A 305 -4.15 -44.61 -6.81
N LYS A 306 -4.56 -43.56 -6.10
CA LYS A 306 -5.73 -42.74 -6.47
C LYS A 306 -5.23 -41.68 -7.45
N TRP A 307 -5.78 -41.71 -8.67
CA TRP A 307 -5.65 -40.63 -9.63
C TRP A 307 -6.16 -39.34 -8.98
N TRP A 308 -5.28 -38.36 -8.80
CA TRP A 308 -5.68 -37.02 -8.35
C TRP A 308 -6.51 -36.38 -9.45
N CYS A 309 -7.83 -36.35 -9.29
CA CYS A 309 -8.63 -35.30 -9.92
C CYS A 309 -8.08 -33.97 -9.40
N LEU A 310 -7.57 -33.13 -10.29
CA LEU A 310 -7.29 -31.73 -10.00
C LEU A 310 -8.62 -31.08 -9.62
N VAL A 311 -8.86 -30.90 -8.32
CA VAL A 311 -9.95 -30.03 -7.85
C VAL A 311 -9.56 -28.62 -8.34
N ARG A 312 -10.38 -28.03 -9.21
CA ARG A 312 -10.17 -26.66 -9.68
C ARG A 312 -10.45 -25.70 -8.52
N GLU A 313 -9.51 -24.79 -8.28
CA GLU A 313 -9.64 -23.74 -7.26
C GLU A 313 -10.73 -22.74 -7.67
N VAL A 314 -11.54 -22.30 -6.70
CA VAL A 314 -12.56 -21.25 -6.89
C VAL A 314 -11.87 -19.90 -6.82
N GLU A 315 -11.88 -19.16 -7.93
CA GLU A 315 -11.30 -17.82 -8.02
C GLU A 315 -12.34 -16.78 -7.57
N ILE A 316 -11.95 -15.95 -6.61
CA ILE A 316 -12.79 -14.88 -6.04
C ILE A 316 -12.04 -13.56 -6.15
N ILE A 317 -12.65 -12.58 -6.82
CA ILE A 317 -12.12 -11.21 -6.90
C ILE A 317 -12.97 -10.28 -6.05
N ILE A 318 -12.34 -9.50 -5.19
CA ILE A 318 -12.98 -8.47 -4.39
C ILE A 318 -12.44 -7.13 -4.84
N VAL A 319 -13.31 -6.24 -5.31
CA VAL A 319 -12.95 -4.90 -5.76
C VAL A 319 -13.21 -3.90 -4.65
N GLY A 320 -12.15 -3.32 -4.11
CA GLY A 320 -12.17 -2.39 -2.97
C GLY A 320 -11.54 -3.01 -1.72
N GLY A 321 -10.48 -2.37 -1.22
CA GLY A 321 -9.74 -2.77 -0.02
C GLY A 321 -10.20 -2.10 1.26
N GLY A 322 -11.44 -1.59 1.33
CA GLY A 322 -12.04 -1.02 2.53
C GLY A 322 -12.50 -2.08 3.55
N ILE A 323 -13.17 -1.66 4.62
CA ILE A 323 -13.67 -2.57 5.67
C ILE A 323 -14.57 -3.67 5.09
N ALA A 324 -15.48 -3.33 4.16
CA ALA A 324 -16.36 -4.29 3.50
C ALA A 324 -15.58 -5.35 2.72
N GLY A 325 -14.62 -4.94 1.89
CA GLY A 325 -13.84 -5.86 1.05
C GLY A 325 -12.90 -6.74 1.86
N LEU A 326 -12.26 -6.19 2.89
CA LEU A 326 -11.40 -6.98 3.79
C LEU A 326 -12.22 -7.96 4.63
N ALA A 327 -13.41 -7.57 5.11
CA ALA A 327 -14.31 -8.48 5.81
C ALA A 327 -14.78 -9.61 4.88
N ALA A 328 -15.16 -9.29 3.63
CA ALA A 328 -15.53 -10.30 2.63
C ALA A 328 -14.36 -11.24 2.30
N ALA A 329 -13.13 -10.71 2.23
CA ALA A 329 -11.95 -11.52 2.01
C ALA A 329 -11.72 -12.53 3.15
N ILE A 330 -12.01 -12.16 4.39
CA ILE A 330 -11.92 -13.05 5.54
C ILE A 330 -13.04 -14.11 5.48
N ALA A 331 -14.26 -13.68 5.21
CA ALA A 331 -15.44 -14.54 5.23
C ALA A 331 -15.44 -15.60 4.12
N LEU A 332 -14.88 -15.27 2.95
CA LEU A 332 -14.88 -16.15 1.77
C LEU A 332 -13.68 -17.10 1.71
N ARG A 333 -12.75 -17.07 2.68
CA ARG A 333 -11.63 -18.02 2.73
C ARG A 333 -12.11 -19.46 2.93
N GLY A 334 -11.51 -20.38 2.20
CA GLY A 334 -11.77 -21.82 2.30
C GLY A 334 -10.66 -22.62 1.62
N SER A 335 -10.59 -23.92 1.89
CA SER A 335 -9.44 -24.78 1.50
C SER A 335 -9.14 -24.83 -0.01
N ASN A 336 -10.12 -24.53 -0.87
CA ASN A 336 -9.98 -24.52 -2.34
C ASN A 336 -10.37 -23.18 -2.96
N ARG A 337 -10.19 -22.07 -2.23
CA ARG A 337 -10.59 -20.73 -2.69
C ARG A 337 -9.39 -19.80 -2.75
N GLN A 338 -9.20 -19.16 -3.90
CA GLN A 338 -8.19 -18.15 -4.10
C GLN A 338 -8.87 -16.77 -4.09
N VAL A 339 -8.64 -16.00 -3.03
CA VAL A 339 -9.23 -14.67 -2.87
C VAL A 339 -8.22 -13.60 -3.27
N THR A 340 -8.59 -12.73 -4.21
CA THR A 340 -7.79 -11.58 -4.64
C THR A 340 -8.54 -10.28 -4.36
N VAL A 341 -7.97 -9.41 -3.53
CA VAL A 341 -8.49 -8.07 -3.26
C VAL A 341 -7.77 -7.04 -4.14
N LEU A 342 -8.53 -6.30 -4.94
CA LEU A 342 -8.05 -5.24 -5.82
C LEU A 342 -8.37 -3.87 -5.21
N GLU A 343 -7.34 -3.10 -4.88
CA GLU A 343 -7.49 -1.77 -4.29
C GLU A 343 -6.82 -0.70 -5.16
N GLN A 344 -7.53 0.40 -5.43
CA GLN A 344 -7.03 1.48 -6.27
C GLN A 344 -5.92 2.31 -5.61
N SER A 345 -5.96 2.50 -4.29
CA SER A 345 -4.99 3.29 -3.54
C SER A 345 -3.77 2.46 -3.10
N GLN A 346 -2.76 3.15 -2.54
CA GLN A 346 -1.63 2.53 -1.85
C GLN A 346 -1.82 2.52 -0.32
N PHE A 347 -3.04 2.73 0.18
CA PHE A 347 -3.36 2.89 1.60
C PHE A 347 -2.58 4.03 2.30
N CYS A 348 -2.28 5.11 1.57
CA CYS A 348 -1.68 6.31 2.15
C CYS A 348 -2.74 7.08 2.95
N SER A 349 -2.74 6.87 4.28
CA SER A 349 -3.40 7.70 5.31
C SER A 349 -4.80 8.24 4.97
N GLU A 350 -5.86 7.59 5.47
CA GLU A 350 -7.17 8.24 5.59
C GLU A 350 -7.14 9.24 6.76
N ILE A 351 -7.68 10.45 6.54
CA ILE A 351 -7.82 11.45 7.59
C ILE A 351 -8.89 11.00 8.61
N GLY A 352 -8.42 10.54 9.77
CA GLY A 352 -8.88 10.99 11.10
C GLY A 352 -10.34 10.76 11.49
N ALA A 353 -10.99 9.67 11.06
CA ALA A 353 -12.34 9.33 11.53
C ALA A 353 -12.31 8.13 12.50
N THR A 354 -13.06 8.26 13.59
CA THR A 354 -13.46 7.08 14.37
C THR A 354 -14.55 6.31 13.64
N ILE A 355 -14.59 5.02 13.88
CA ILE A 355 -15.68 4.15 13.45
C ILE A 355 -16.15 3.32 14.64
N SER A 356 -17.45 3.16 14.75
CA SER A 356 -18.05 2.23 15.72
C SER A 356 -18.53 0.99 15.00
N LEU A 357 -18.28 -0.19 15.57
CA LEU A 357 -19.08 -1.37 15.24
C LEU A 357 -20.04 -1.65 16.41
N GLN A 358 -21.29 -1.88 16.04
CA GLN A 358 -22.35 -2.29 16.93
C GLN A 358 -22.24 -3.80 17.27
N PRO A 359 -22.91 -4.28 18.35
CA PRO A 359 -22.84 -5.68 18.82
C PRO A 359 -23.02 -6.78 17.77
N ASN A 360 -23.89 -6.55 16.79
CA ASN A 360 -24.11 -7.43 15.64
C ASN A 360 -22.83 -7.72 14.87
N ALA A 361 -22.00 -6.70 14.60
CA ALA A 361 -20.76 -6.87 13.84
C ALA A 361 -19.58 -7.29 14.72
N THR A 362 -19.45 -6.76 15.94
CA THR A 362 -18.37 -7.16 16.85
C THR A 362 -18.46 -8.64 17.22
N ARG A 363 -19.68 -9.16 17.39
CA ARG A 363 -19.94 -10.58 17.58
C ARG A 363 -19.46 -11.43 16.41
N ILE A 364 -19.73 -11.02 15.18
CA ILE A 364 -19.27 -11.75 13.99
C ILE A 364 -17.75 -11.84 13.99
N LEU A 365 -17.05 -10.72 14.20
CA LEU A 365 -15.59 -10.70 14.20
C LEU A 365 -15.01 -11.59 15.32
N GLN A 366 -15.46 -11.39 16.56
CA GLN A 366 -14.89 -12.07 17.73
C GLN A 366 -15.30 -13.54 17.86
N GLN A 367 -16.59 -13.82 17.71
CA GLN A 367 -17.17 -15.14 18.01
C GLN A 367 -17.29 -16.00 16.76
N THR A 368 -17.89 -15.49 15.68
CA THR A 368 -18.08 -16.28 14.46
C THR A 368 -16.77 -16.53 13.72
N TRP A 369 -15.92 -15.50 13.62
CA TRP A 369 -14.63 -15.61 12.92
C TRP A 369 -13.45 -15.82 13.87
N GLY A 370 -13.66 -15.91 15.19
CA GLY A 370 -12.61 -16.25 16.16
C GLY A 370 -11.50 -15.20 16.31
N MET A 371 -11.79 -13.91 16.11
CA MET A 371 -10.83 -12.82 16.31
C MET A 371 -10.74 -12.42 17.78
N THR A 372 -10.21 -13.30 18.63
CA THR A 372 -10.19 -13.09 20.09
C THR A 372 -9.27 -11.96 20.53
N ASP A 373 -8.21 -11.67 19.77
CA ASP A 373 -7.25 -10.58 20.02
C ASP A 373 -7.67 -9.24 19.40
N LEU A 374 -8.86 -9.16 18.77
CA LEU A 374 -9.32 -8.01 18.00
C LEU A 374 -9.11 -6.69 18.75
N LEU A 375 -9.59 -6.59 19.99
CA LEU A 375 -9.54 -5.33 20.75
C LEU A 375 -8.11 -4.87 21.03
N GLU A 376 -7.27 -5.78 21.54
CA GLU A 376 -5.87 -5.49 21.87
C GLU A 376 -5.07 -5.13 20.62
N ALA A 377 -5.16 -5.95 19.58
CA ALA A 377 -4.36 -5.81 18.37
C ALA A 377 -4.78 -4.62 17.48
N SER A 378 -6.00 -4.09 17.65
CA SER A 378 -6.51 -2.94 16.89
C SER A 378 -6.76 -1.69 17.76
N SER A 379 -6.34 -1.72 19.02
CA SER A 379 -6.56 -0.62 19.97
C SER A 379 -8.04 -0.19 20.10
N GLY A 380 -8.94 -1.17 20.04
CA GLY A 380 -10.38 -0.98 20.15
C GLY A 380 -10.80 -0.66 21.58
N MET A 381 -11.70 0.29 21.73
CA MET A 381 -12.22 0.71 23.03
C MET A 381 -13.69 0.34 23.17
N ILE A 382 -14.01 -0.52 24.13
CA ILE A 382 -15.41 -0.85 24.46
C ILE A 382 -16.11 0.44 24.91
N ASP A 383 -17.21 0.78 24.26
CA ASP A 383 -18.00 1.97 24.57
C ASP A 383 -18.98 1.64 25.70
N GLN A 384 -18.80 2.27 26.86
CA GLN A 384 -19.60 1.98 28.06
C GLN A 384 -20.96 2.66 28.03
N GLY A 385 -21.11 3.74 27.26
CA GLY A 385 -22.36 4.49 27.23
C GLY A 385 -22.37 5.71 26.33
N LEU A 386 -23.56 6.29 26.17
CA LEU A 386 -23.76 7.58 25.52
C LEU A 386 -24.07 8.64 26.56
N ARG A 387 -23.33 9.75 26.55
CA ARG A 387 -23.62 10.97 27.32
C ARG A 387 -24.24 12.01 26.39
N ILE A 388 -25.42 12.51 26.75
CA ILE A 388 -26.14 13.52 25.97
C ILE A 388 -26.13 14.84 26.73
N PHE A 389 -25.70 15.90 26.04
CA PHE A 389 -25.63 17.26 26.54
C PHE A 389 -26.63 18.15 25.79
N ASN A 390 -27.26 19.08 26.51
CA ASN A 390 -28.10 20.11 25.90
C ASN A 390 -27.30 21.33 25.43
N SER A 391 -27.97 22.31 24.81
CA SER A 391 -27.38 23.57 24.33
C SER A 391 -26.70 24.40 25.42
N GLU A 392 -27.10 24.27 26.69
CA GLU A 392 -26.45 24.95 27.82
C GLU A 392 -25.18 24.22 28.32
N GLY A 393 -24.84 23.06 27.74
CA GLY A 393 -23.69 22.25 28.13
C GLY A 393 -23.91 21.38 29.37
N LYS A 394 -25.17 21.21 29.80
CA LYS A 394 -25.52 20.31 30.91
C LYS A 394 -25.77 18.90 30.37
N MET A 395 -25.20 17.90 31.04
CA MET A 395 -25.53 16.50 30.78
C MET A 395 -26.98 16.24 31.18
N VAL A 396 -27.81 15.90 30.20
CA VAL A 396 -29.24 15.62 30.39
C VAL A 396 -29.54 14.14 30.52
N ARG A 397 -28.69 13.28 29.93
CA ARG A 397 -28.89 11.84 29.95
C ARG A 397 -27.56 11.10 29.82
N GLU A 398 -27.42 10.02 30.57
CA GLU A 398 -26.39 9.01 30.35
C GLU A 398 -27.10 7.67 30.10
N ILE A 399 -26.73 7.00 29.02
CA ILE A 399 -27.31 5.73 28.61
C ILE A 399 -26.20 4.68 28.68
N SER A 400 -26.28 3.77 29.64
CA SER A 400 -25.35 2.65 29.72
C SER A 400 -25.59 1.66 28.57
N LEU A 401 -24.51 1.31 27.87
CA LEU A 401 -24.51 0.25 26.86
C LEU A 401 -24.14 -1.11 27.46
N LEU A 402 -23.34 -1.14 28.52
CA LEU A 402 -22.95 -2.39 29.23
C LEU A 402 -24.13 -3.10 29.88
N ALA A 403 -25.18 -2.37 30.25
CA ALA A 403 -26.38 -2.95 30.84
C ALA A 403 -27.19 -3.82 29.85
N LYS A 404 -26.85 -3.80 28.55
CA LYS A 404 -27.59 -4.51 27.49
C LYS A 404 -26.92 -5.82 27.08
N THR A 405 -26.70 -6.71 28.04
CA THR A 405 -26.06 -8.03 27.83
C THR A 405 -26.79 -8.92 26.83
N GLN A 406 -28.08 -8.68 26.59
CA GLN A 406 -28.93 -9.43 25.65
C GLN A 406 -28.40 -9.47 24.20
N TYR A 407 -27.55 -8.51 23.80
CA TYR A 407 -26.99 -8.43 22.44
C TYR A 407 -25.77 -9.35 22.21
N GLY A 408 -25.21 -9.92 23.28
CA GLY A 408 -24.16 -10.95 23.21
C GLY A 408 -22.78 -10.48 22.78
N ALA A 409 -22.58 -9.19 22.54
CA ALA A 409 -21.28 -8.55 22.32
C ALA A 409 -21.39 -7.04 22.60
N ASP A 410 -20.23 -6.37 22.72
CA ASP A 410 -20.17 -4.94 23.04
C ASP A 410 -20.15 -4.05 21.78
N ARG A 411 -20.60 -2.81 21.93
CA ARG A 411 -20.30 -1.73 20.98
C ARG A 411 -18.86 -1.29 21.21
N VAL A 412 -18.08 -1.16 20.14
CA VAL A 412 -16.66 -0.82 20.24
C VAL A 412 -16.32 0.32 19.29
N MET A 413 -15.49 1.24 19.77
CA MET A 413 -14.97 2.39 19.04
C MET A 413 -13.53 2.15 18.60
N TRP A 414 -13.24 2.48 17.35
CA TRP A 414 -11.89 2.39 16.79
C TRP A 414 -11.47 3.68 16.11
N HIS A 415 -10.16 3.89 16.06
CA HIS A 415 -9.58 4.64 14.96
C HIS A 415 -9.72 3.78 13.69
N ARG A 416 -10.36 4.31 12.64
CA ARG A 416 -10.73 3.54 11.44
C ARG A 416 -9.54 2.81 10.81
N GLN A 417 -8.37 3.44 10.77
CA GLN A 417 -7.15 2.83 10.22
C GLN A 417 -6.65 1.63 11.04
N ASP A 418 -6.86 1.63 12.36
CA ASP A 418 -6.36 0.56 13.22
C ASP A 418 -7.21 -0.71 13.04
N LEU A 419 -8.54 -0.56 12.97
CA LEU A 419 -9.46 -1.64 12.60
C LEU A 419 -9.19 -2.15 11.18
N HIS A 420 -9.02 -1.25 10.22
CA HIS A 420 -8.69 -1.59 8.83
C HIS A 420 -7.39 -2.40 8.73
N SER A 421 -6.33 -1.94 9.39
CA SER A 421 -5.02 -2.60 9.39
C SER A 421 -5.09 -3.99 10.02
N TYR A 422 -5.88 -4.15 11.08
CA TYR A 422 -6.13 -5.45 11.70
C TYR A 422 -6.86 -6.39 10.74
N LEU A 423 -7.97 -5.95 10.13
CA LEU A 423 -8.70 -6.77 9.15
C LEU A 423 -7.82 -7.16 7.96
N MET A 424 -6.98 -6.24 7.48
CA MET A 424 -6.02 -6.51 6.40
C MET A 424 -5.02 -7.60 6.82
N LYS A 425 -4.42 -7.46 8.01
CA LYS A 425 -3.51 -8.48 8.58
C LYS A 425 -4.19 -9.85 8.66
N VAL A 426 -5.44 -9.90 9.10
CA VAL A 426 -6.20 -11.14 9.24
C VAL A 426 -6.54 -11.76 7.87
N ALA A 427 -6.97 -10.94 6.90
CA ALA A 427 -7.26 -11.40 5.54
C ALA A 427 -6.04 -12.04 4.87
N THR A 428 -4.85 -11.46 5.05
CA THR A 428 -3.59 -11.91 4.43
C THR A 428 -2.78 -12.88 5.29
N SER A 429 -3.26 -13.27 6.48
CA SER A 429 -2.53 -14.20 7.36
C SER A 429 -2.61 -15.64 6.85
N THR A 430 -1.50 -16.37 6.96
CA THR A 430 -1.40 -17.81 6.67
C THR A 430 -1.89 -18.70 7.81
N ASP A 431 -2.16 -18.14 9.00
CA ASP A 431 -2.47 -18.91 10.22
C ASP A 431 -3.96 -19.25 10.34
N ARG A 432 -4.75 -18.90 9.34
CA ARG A 432 -6.19 -19.12 9.27
C ARG A 432 -6.55 -20.18 8.25
N HIS A 433 -7.76 -20.71 8.38
CA HIS A 433 -8.30 -21.70 7.44
C HIS A 433 -8.34 -21.14 6.01
N GLY A 434 -7.98 -21.98 5.04
CA GLY A 434 -7.86 -21.61 3.61
C GLY A 434 -6.63 -20.76 3.28
N PRO A 435 -6.29 -20.62 1.99
CA PRO A 435 -5.21 -19.76 1.53
C PRO A 435 -5.36 -18.30 2.00
N ALA A 436 -4.24 -17.62 2.20
CA ALA A 436 -4.24 -16.19 2.50
C ALA A 436 -4.75 -15.38 1.30
N ALA A 437 -5.56 -14.36 1.56
CA ALA A 437 -6.01 -13.47 0.48
C ALA A 437 -4.83 -12.70 -0.12
N THR A 438 -4.84 -12.54 -1.44
CA THR A 438 -3.84 -11.76 -2.17
C THR A 438 -4.31 -10.33 -2.32
N LEU A 439 -3.57 -9.37 -1.76
CA LEU A 439 -3.89 -7.95 -1.88
C LEU A 439 -3.07 -7.30 -3.00
N ARG A 440 -3.76 -6.75 -4.00
CA ARG A 440 -3.17 -5.98 -5.11
C ARG A 440 -3.57 -4.52 -4.99
N THR A 441 -2.62 -3.67 -4.59
CA THR A 441 -2.80 -2.22 -4.54
C THR A 441 -2.48 -1.57 -5.88
N SER A 442 -2.85 -0.29 -6.05
CA SER A 442 -2.76 0.42 -7.34
C SER A 442 -3.49 -0.30 -8.49
N ALA A 443 -4.52 -1.09 -8.17
CA ALA A 443 -5.28 -1.92 -9.10
C ALA A 443 -6.70 -1.37 -9.27
N ARG A 444 -6.82 -0.19 -9.89
CA ARG A 444 -8.12 0.43 -10.13
C ARG A 444 -8.91 -0.36 -11.18
N VAL A 445 -10.10 -0.84 -10.82
CA VAL A 445 -11.03 -1.48 -11.75
C VAL A 445 -11.81 -0.41 -12.54
N ALA A 446 -11.73 -0.49 -13.86
CA ALA A 446 -12.37 0.46 -14.78
C ALA A 446 -13.69 -0.09 -15.36
N ARG A 447 -13.77 -1.40 -15.61
CA ARG A 447 -14.97 -2.07 -16.15
C ARG A 447 -15.15 -3.43 -15.52
N CYS A 448 -16.39 -3.90 -15.49
CA CYS A 448 -16.75 -5.24 -15.06
C CYS A 448 -17.79 -5.81 -16.03
N ASP A 449 -17.61 -7.06 -16.44
CA ASP A 449 -18.62 -7.85 -17.14
C ASP A 449 -19.17 -8.88 -16.15
N CYS A 450 -20.44 -8.71 -15.82
CA CYS A 450 -21.14 -9.50 -14.83
C CYS A 450 -21.38 -10.95 -15.28
N GLU A 451 -21.63 -11.17 -16.56
CA GLU A 451 -22.00 -12.49 -17.10
C GLU A 451 -20.75 -13.37 -17.24
N THR A 452 -19.67 -12.81 -17.79
CA THR A 452 -18.41 -13.56 -17.95
C THR A 452 -17.59 -13.65 -16.66
N GLY A 453 -17.98 -12.91 -15.61
CA GLY A 453 -17.24 -12.86 -14.35
C GLY A 453 -15.85 -12.25 -14.51
N SER A 454 -15.74 -11.13 -15.24
CA SER A 454 -14.44 -10.48 -15.48
C SER A 454 -14.41 -9.02 -15.06
N VAL A 455 -13.22 -8.57 -14.60
CA VAL A 455 -12.91 -7.17 -14.32
C VAL A 455 -11.75 -6.70 -15.18
N THR A 456 -11.87 -5.51 -15.75
CA THR A 456 -10.80 -4.85 -16.50
C THR A 456 -10.22 -3.73 -15.65
N LEU A 457 -8.92 -3.82 -15.36
CA LEU A 457 -8.16 -2.79 -14.67
C LEU A 457 -7.90 -1.59 -15.59
N GLN A 458 -7.59 -0.43 -15.00
CA GLN A 458 -7.29 0.79 -15.74
C GLN A 458 -6.08 0.65 -16.68
N ASN A 459 -5.14 -0.24 -16.36
CA ASN A 459 -3.99 -0.57 -17.20
C ASN A 459 -4.33 -1.52 -18.38
N GLY A 460 -5.59 -1.96 -18.50
CA GLY A 460 -6.07 -2.87 -19.54
C GLY A 460 -5.96 -4.37 -19.20
N GLU A 461 -5.40 -4.74 -18.05
CA GLU A 461 -5.37 -6.13 -17.57
C GLU A 461 -6.79 -6.62 -17.29
N VAL A 462 -7.13 -7.81 -17.80
CA VAL A 462 -8.42 -8.46 -17.55
C VAL A 462 -8.20 -9.64 -16.61
N LEU A 463 -8.99 -9.69 -15.54
CA LEU A 463 -8.99 -10.77 -14.57
C LEU A 463 -10.38 -11.43 -14.58
N CYS A 464 -10.40 -12.75 -14.54
CA CYS A 464 -11.64 -13.53 -14.48
C CYS A 464 -11.74 -14.24 -13.13
N ALA A 465 -12.96 -14.40 -12.63
CA ALA A 465 -13.25 -15.08 -11.39
C ALA A 465 -14.61 -15.77 -11.44
N ASN A 466 -14.77 -16.80 -10.61
CA ASN A 466 -16.06 -17.47 -10.45
C ASN A 466 -17.05 -16.58 -9.70
N LEU A 467 -16.54 -15.72 -8.81
CA LEU A 467 -17.29 -14.73 -8.02
C LEU A 467 -16.53 -13.39 -7.98
N ILE A 468 -17.24 -12.30 -8.24
CA ILE A 468 -16.75 -10.93 -8.05
C ILE A 468 -17.58 -10.21 -6.99
N VAL A 469 -16.92 -9.62 -6.00
CA VAL A 469 -17.55 -8.83 -4.95
C VAL A 469 -17.18 -7.36 -5.13
N GLY A 470 -18.17 -6.51 -5.39
CA GLY A 470 -18.05 -5.06 -5.44
C GLY A 470 -18.16 -4.42 -4.07
N ALA A 471 -17.01 -4.05 -3.51
CA ALA A 471 -16.84 -3.35 -2.24
C ALA A 471 -16.14 -1.99 -2.45
N ASP A 472 -16.30 -1.39 -3.63
CA ASP A 472 -15.62 -0.17 -4.12
C ASP A 472 -16.30 1.14 -3.69
N GLY A 473 -17.14 1.05 -2.66
CA GLY A 473 -17.68 2.18 -1.92
C GLY A 473 -18.76 2.98 -2.65
N ILE A 474 -19.08 4.16 -2.12
CA ILE A 474 -20.19 4.99 -2.62
C ILE A 474 -20.02 5.42 -4.09
N HIS A 475 -18.80 5.41 -4.64
CA HIS A 475 -18.50 5.71 -6.05
C HIS A 475 -18.37 4.46 -6.94
N SER A 476 -19.01 3.36 -6.54
CA SER A 476 -18.84 2.06 -7.17
C SER A 476 -19.01 2.07 -8.69
N ASN A 477 -17.96 1.62 -9.38
CA ASN A 477 -17.99 1.30 -10.82
C ASN A 477 -18.75 -0.01 -11.03
N LEU A 478 -18.62 -0.97 -10.12
CA LEU A 478 -19.31 -2.26 -10.20
C LEU A 478 -20.82 -2.10 -10.07
N ARG A 479 -21.30 -1.13 -9.29
CA ARG A 479 -22.72 -0.79 -9.20
C ARG A 479 -23.29 -0.41 -10.57
N THR A 480 -22.53 0.32 -11.37
CA THR A 480 -22.96 0.68 -12.73
C THR A 480 -23.07 -0.56 -13.63
N ALA A 481 -22.14 -1.51 -13.52
CA ALA A 481 -22.18 -2.77 -14.27
C ALA A 481 -23.39 -3.64 -13.87
N VAL A 482 -23.62 -3.79 -12.57
CA VAL A 482 -24.74 -4.59 -12.01
C VAL A 482 -26.10 -3.98 -12.35
N LEU A 483 -26.24 -2.65 -12.29
CA LEU A 483 -27.54 -2.01 -12.57
C LEU A 483 -27.75 -1.75 -14.07
N GLY A 484 -26.68 -1.66 -14.86
CA GLY A 484 -26.74 -1.17 -16.25
C GLY A 484 -27.03 0.34 -16.37
N LYS A 485 -27.08 1.05 -15.24
CA LYS A 485 -27.29 2.51 -15.15
C LYS A 485 -26.38 3.09 -14.08
N GLN A 486 -25.85 4.28 -14.34
CA GLN A 486 -25.06 5.01 -13.34
C GLN A 486 -25.99 5.62 -12.29
N ILE A 487 -25.67 5.40 -11.02
CA ILE A 487 -26.37 6.01 -9.88
C ILE A 487 -25.44 7.03 -9.22
N THR A 488 -25.84 8.30 -9.28
CA THR A 488 -25.13 9.41 -8.64
C THR A 488 -25.59 9.54 -7.18
N PRO A 489 -24.65 9.54 -6.21
CA PRO A 489 -24.98 9.74 -4.80
C PRO A 489 -25.61 11.11 -4.55
N LYS A 490 -26.71 11.11 -3.79
CA LYS A 490 -27.56 12.27 -3.58
C LYS A 490 -27.06 13.09 -2.39
N PRO A 491 -26.96 14.43 -2.51
CA PRO A 491 -26.72 15.29 -1.36
C PRO A 491 -27.89 15.18 -0.38
N THR A 492 -27.57 15.01 0.90
CA THR A 492 -28.58 14.87 1.97
C THR A 492 -28.96 16.20 2.59
N GLY A 493 -28.29 17.29 2.19
CA GLY A 493 -28.45 18.61 2.77
C GLY A 493 -27.77 18.79 4.12
N SER A 494 -26.90 17.86 4.50
CA SER A 494 -26.04 17.95 5.67
C SER A 494 -24.58 17.78 5.29
N SER A 495 -23.71 18.47 6.01
CA SER A 495 -22.27 18.35 5.95
C SER A 495 -21.72 17.99 7.33
N ALA A 496 -20.53 17.40 7.38
CA ALA A 496 -19.89 16.99 8.62
C ALA A 496 -18.45 17.51 8.71
N TYR A 497 -18.19 18.36 9.70
CA TYR A 497 -16.85 18.65 10.16
C TYR A 497 -16.28 17.42 10.89
N ARG A 498 -15.03 17.07 10.62
CA ARG A 498 -14.29 16.01 11.31
C ARG A 498 -12.95 16.53 11.78
N LEU A 499 -12.67 16.32 13.05
CA LEU A 499 -11.41 16.66 13.69
C LEU A 499 -11.02 15.59 14.72
N MET A 500 -9.73 15.48 14.95
CA MET A 500 -9.16 14.51 15.89
C MET A 500 -7.96 15.12 16.60
N MET A 501 -7.85 14.89 17.90
CA MET A 501 -6.78 15.40 18.75
C MET A 501 -6.36 14.36 19.79
N SER A 502 -5.16 14.48 20.34
CA SER A 502 -4.78 13.69 21.51
C SER A 502 -5.49 14.20 22.76
N SER A 503 -5.90 13.29 23.63
CA SER A 503 -6.55 13.63 24.90
C SER A 503 -5.62 14.44 25.81
N GLU A 504 -4.31 14.18 25.75
CA GLU A 504 -3.29 14.98 26.44
C GLU A 504 -3.34 16.46 26.01
N ARG A 505 -3.40 16.72 24.70
CA ARG A 505 -3.51 18.09 24.18
C ARG A 505 -4.81 18.74 24.62
N LEU A 506 -5.92 18.00 24.61
CA LEU A 506 -7.20 18.52 25.10
C LEU A 506 -7.11 18.94 26.57
N ARG A 507 -6.46 18.16 27.44
CA ARG A 507 -6.22 18.58 28.83
C ARG A 507 -5.39 19.86 28.92
N GLN A 508 -4.35 20.00 28.09
CA GLN A 508 -3.45 21.16 28.12
C GLN A 508 -4.06 22.44 27.54
N ARG A 509 -4.80 22.32 26.43
CA ARG A 509 -5.23 23.45 25.60
C ARG A 509 -6.72 23.77 25.71
N ALA A 510 -7.55 22.79 26.07
CA ALA A 510 -8.99 22.94 26.27
C ALA A 510 -9.43 22.31 27.62
N PRO A 511 -8.87 22.73 28.77
CA PRO A 511 -9.12 22.07 30.06
C PRO A 511 -10.60 22.03 30.44
N ARG A 512 -11.37 23.10 30.15
CA ARG A 512 -12.83 23.12 30.39
C ARG A 512 -13.57 22.01 29.64
N PHE A 513 -13.15 21.74 28.40
CA PHE A 513 -13.68 20.63 27.60
C PHE A 513 -13.31 19.30 28.25
N ALA A 514 -12.02 19.14 28.59
CA ALA A 514 -11.50 17.90 29.14
C ALA A 514 -12.13 17.55 30.49
N ASP A 515 -12.38 18.52 31.36
CA ASP A 515 -13.00 18.33 32.67
C ASP A 515 -14.49 17.96 32.56
N THR A 516 -15.16 18.47 31.53
CA THR A 516 -16.59 18.24 31.30
C THR A 516 -16.85 16.90 30.61
N ILE A 517 -16.15 16.64 29.51
CA ILE A 517 -16.38 15.48 28.64
C ILE A 517 -15.58 14.25 29.07
N LYS A 518 -14.41 14.47 29.70
CA LYS A 518 -13.44 13.44 30.08
C LYS A 518 -13.04 12.59 28.87
N PRO A 519 -12.19 13.11 27.96
CA PRO A 519 -11.92 12.49 26.67
C PRO A 519 -11.28 11.09 26.75
N GLU A 520 -10.75 10.70 27.90
CA GLU A 520 -10.21 9.37 28.15
C GLU A 520 -11.27 8.37 28.62
N ASP A 521 -12.44 8.85 29.07
CA ASP A 521 -13.53 7.98 29.48
C ASP A 521 -14.13 7.27 28.24
N PRO A 522 -14.50 5.99 28.36
CA PRO A 522 -15.08 5.19 27.28
C PRO A 522 -16.56 5.53 27.02
N PHE A 523 -16.85 6.79 26.72
CA PHE A 523 -18.20 7.26 26.42
C PHE A 523 -18.25 8.04 25.12
N THR A 524 -19.21 7.71 24.27
CA THR A 524 -19.61 8.58 23.18
C THR A 524 -20.40 9.76 23.76
N SER A 525 -19.97 10.99 23.47
CA SER A 525 -20.69 12.20 23.85
C SER A 525 -21.44 12.77 22.66
N MET A 526 -22.69 13.16 22.87
CA MET A 526 -23.53 13.81 21.87
C MET A 526 -24.05 15.12 22.43
N MET A 527 -23.95 16.17 21.63
CA MET A 527 -24.55 17.45 21.93
C MET A 527 -25.38 17.91 20.75
N VAL A 528 -26.62 18.34 21.03
CA VAL A 528 -27.57 18.79 20.03
C VAL A 528 -28.00 20.20 20.36
N ALA A 529 -27.84 21.12 19.41
CA ALA A 529 -28.37 22.48 19.52
C ALA A 529 -28.84 22.94 18.14
N HIS A 530 -30.09 23.38 18.06
CA HIS A 530 -30.73 23.80 16.81
C HIS A 530 -30.68 22.69 15.74
N ASP A 531 -30.16 22.99 14.56
CA ASP A 531 -29.94 22.10 13.40
C ASP A 531 -28.52 21.48 13.39
N CYS A 532 -27.71 21.77 14.40
CA CYS A 532 -26.33 21.32 14.50
C CYS A 532 -26.17 20.23 15.59
N ARG A 533 -25.29 19.26 15.34
CA ARG A 533 -24.98 18.20 16.29
C ARG A 533 -23.49 17.94 16.36
N LEU A 534 -22.95 17.85 17.56
CA LEU A 534 -21.59 17.37 17.81
C LEU A 534 -21.66 15.96 18.38
N ILE A 535 -20.96 15.03 17.74
CA ILE A 535 -20.79 13.65 18.20
C ILE A 535 -19.31 13.44 18.39
N SER A 536 -18.90 13.02 19.58
CA SER A 536 -17.50 12.84 19.90
C SER A 536 -17.26 11.57 20.69
N GLY A 537 -16.07 11.01 20.59
CA GLY A 537 -15.74 9.78 21.28
C GLY A 537 -14.25 9.46 21.26
N PRO A 538 -13.81 8.64 22.22
CA PRO A 538 -12.42 8.24 22.33
C PRO A 538 -12.03 7.18 21.29
N ALA A 539 -10.74 7.11 21.01
CA ALA A 539 -10.10 6.03 20.27
C ALA A 539 -8.73 5.72 20.88
N ARG A 540 -8.14 4.59 20.49
CA ARG A 540 -6.83 4.13 20.99
C ARG A 540 -6.75 4.16 22.52
N HIS A 541 -7.68 3.47 23.17
CA HIS A 541 -7.79 3.41 24.63
C HIS A 541 -7.80 4.79 25.32
N GLY A 542 -8.49 5.76 24.71
CA GLY A 542 -8.63 7.11 25.26
C GLY A 542 -7.45 8.04 25.02
N THR A 543 -6.43 7.64 24.25
CA THR A 543 -5.30 8.52 23.90
C THR A 543 -5.63 9.52 22.80
N LEU A 544 -6.60 9.19 21.94
CA LEU A 544 -7.14 10.07 20.91
C LEU A 544 -8.62 10.35 21.16
N TYR A 545 -9.08 11.52 20.73
CA TYR A 545 -10.46 11.94 20.81
C TYR A 545 -10.90 12.53 19.48
N SER A 546 -12.00 12.03 18.93
CA SER A 546 -12.57 12.50 17.67
C SER A 546 -13.83 13.30 17.93
N VAL A 547 -14.04 14.37 17.15
CA VAL A 547 -15.25 15.18 17.15
C VAL A 547 -15.78 15.28 15.72
N VAL A 548 -17.06 15.00 15.56
CA VAL A 548 -17.81 15.08 14.32
C VAL A 548 -18.93 16.10 14.49
N GLY A 549 -18.92 17.16 13.68
CA GLY A 549 -19.93 18.20 13.70
C GLY A 549 -20.84 18.15 12.49
N LEU A 550 -22.05 17.62 12.67
CA LEU A 550 -23.12 17.63 11.68
C LEU A 550 -23.74 19.02 11.61
N VAL A 551 -23.81 19.59 10.42
CA VAL A 551 -24.32 20.93 10.14
C VAL A 551 -25.16 20.91 8.86
N PRO A 552 -26.13 21.82 8.69
CA PRO A 552 -26.78 22.01 7.39
C PRO A 552 -25.74 22.31 6.31
N ASP A 553 -25.95 21.76 5.12
CA ASP A 553 -25.07 22.03 4.00
C ASP A 553 -25.40 23.36 3.34
N GLU A 554 -24.52 24.36 3.49
CA GLU A 554 -24.69 25.66 2.85
C GLU A 554 -24.42 25.63 1.35
N ARG A 555 -23.79 24.56 0.84
CA ARG A 555 -23.38 24.41 -0.57
C ARG A 555 -24.26 23.44 -1.36
N MET A 556 -25.55 23.37 -1.02
CA MET A 556 -26.57 22.50 -1.65
C MET A 556 -26.64 22.56 -3.19
N ASN A 557 -26.02 23.55 -3.83
CA ASN A 557 -26.05 23.79 -5.28
C ASN A 557 -24.70 23.54 -6.00
N GLU A 558 -23.71 22.90 -5.36
CA GLU A 558 -22.50 22.45 -6.08
C GLU A 558 -22.85 21.35 -7.09
N ASP A 559 -22.18 21.37 -8.25
CA ASP A 559 -22.41 20.43 -9.34
C ASP A 559 -22.28 18.97 -8.82
N PRO A 560 -23.37 18.16 -8.88
CA PRO A 560 -23.35 16.77 -8.44
C PRO A 560 -22.33 15.91 -9.21
N ASP A 561 -21.89 16.34 -10.39
CA ASP A 561 -20.88 15.69 -11.22
C ASP A 561 -19.44 16.20 -10.98
N SER A 562 -19.24 17.16 -10.08
CA SER A 562 -17.89 17.62 -9.76
C SER A 562 -17.11 16.50 -9.03
N ALA A 563 -16.12 15.94 -9.72
CA ALA A 563 -15.21 14.92 -9.18
C ALA A 563 -14.20 15.48 -8.15
N GLN A 564 -14.29 16.77 -7.81
CA GLN A 564 -13.44 17.41 -6.81
C GLN A 564 -13.92 17.03 -5.41
N SER A 565 -13.31 15.98 -4.87
CA SER A 565 -13.20 15.64 -3.44
C SER A 565 -14.27 16.24 -2.52
N TRP A 566 -15.31 15.46 -2.20
CA TRP A 566 -16.30 15.80 -1.16
C TRP A 566 -15.69 15.99 0.24
N VAL A 567 -14.40 15.69 0.37
CA VAL A 567 -13.54 16.05 1.50
C VAL A 567 -12.78 17.30 1.11
N THR A 568 -13.13 18.42 1.72
CA THR A 568 -12.38 19.68 1.59
C THR A 568 -11.75 20.06 2.92
N GLU A 569 -10.74 20.91 2.88
CA GLU A 569 -10.21 21.53 4.09
C GLU A 569 -11.29 22.43 4.69
N GLY A 570 -11.68 22.15 5.93
CA GLY A 570 -12.72 22.89 6.63
C GLY A 570 -12.20 24.25 7.08
N ASN A 571 -12.96 25.30 6.80
CA ASN A 571 -12.66 26.64 7.30
C ASN A 571 -12.96 26.74 8.81
N LYS A 572 -11.94 27.06 9.60
CA LYS A 572 -11.99 27.10 11.07
C LYS A 572 -12.88 28.23 11.59
N GLU A 573 -12.76 29.42 11.02
CA GLU A 573 -13.54 30.59 11.41
C GLU A 573 -15.03 30.34 11.20
N LYS A 574 -15.39 29.78 10.05
CA LYS A 574 -16.76 29.40 9.69
C LYS A 574 -17.30 28.29 10.60
N MET A 575 -16.49 27.29 10.92
CA MET A 575 -16.87 26.25 11.89
C MET A 575 -17.19 26.89 13.25
N LEU A 576 -16.35 27.81 13.74
CA LEU A 576 -16.59 28.51 15.00
C LEU A 576 -17.85 29.40 14.96
N GLU A 577 -18.13 30.02 13.83
CA GLU A 577 -19.38 30.77 13.61
C GLU A 577 -20.60 29.84 13.62
N THR A 578 -20.51 28.68 12.97
CA THR A 578 -21.60 27.68 12.93
C THR A 578 -21.94 27.17 14.32
N PHE A 579 -20.92 26.95 15.16
CA PHE A 579 -21.07 26.48 16.54
C PHE A 579 -21.09 27.63 17.58
N LYS A 580 -21.45 28.86 17.20
CA LYS A 580 -21.48 30.04 18.10
C LYS A 580 -22.53 29.97 19.22
N ASP A 581 -23.52 29.10 19.10
CA ASP A 581 -24.57 28.92 20.11
C ASP A 581 -24.29 27.71 21.02
N PHE A 582 -23.17 27.00 20.78
CA PHE A 582 -22.69 25.93 21.67
C PHE A 582 -21.89 26.54 22.84
N PRO A 583 -21.82 25.86 24.00
CA PRO A 583 -21.06 26.29 25.17
C PRO A 583 -19.60 26.63 24.84
N ASP A 584 -19.05 27.56 25.61
CA ASP A 584 -17.66 28.01 25.43
C ASP A 584 -16.65 26.85 25.45
N TRP A 585 -16.83 25.89 26.37
CA TRP A 585 -15.93 24.73 26.48
C TRP A 585 -15.97 23.86 25.22
N THR A 586 -17.09 23.81 24.51
CA THR A 586 -17.21 23.08 23.24
C THR A 586 -16.52 23.84 22.11
N ARG A 587 -16.52 25.17 22.13
CA ARG A 587 -15.76 25.96 21.16
C ARG A 587 -14.25 25.92 21.40
N ASP A 588 -13.82 25.73 22.64
CA ASP A 588 -12.38 25.60 22.97
C ASP A 588 -11.75 24.43 22.18
N VAL A 589 -12.39 23.26 22.12
CA VAL A 589 -11.89 22.12 21.33
C VAL A 589 -11.85 22.42 19.83
N LEU A 590 -12.86 23.12 19.31
CA LEU A 590 -12.92 23.52 17.90
C LEU A 590 -11.80 24.52 17.54
N ARG A 591 -11.42 25.40 18.48
CA ARG A 591 -10.29 26.33 18.33
C ARG A 591 -8.93 25.63 18.35
N GLU A 592 -8.83 24.46 18.95
CA GLU A 592 -7.56 23.71 19.03
C GLU A 592 -7.36 22.74 17.85
N ALA A 593 -8.37 22.59 16.99
CA ALA A 593 -8.27 21.77 15.79
C ALA A 593 -7.13 22.26 14.87
N GLU A 594 -6.20 21.34 14.56
CA GLU A 594 -5.05 21.56 13.66
C GLU A 594 -5.39 21.22 12.21
N SER A 595 -6.22 20.18 12.02
CA SER A 595 -6.74 19.78 10.73
C SER A 595 -8.24 19.59 10.86
N ILE A 596 -8.98 20.11 9.87
CA ILE A 596 -10.43 20.05 9.83
C ILE A 596 -10.79 19.49 8.46
N GLY A 597 -11.39 18.31 8.43
CA GLY A 597 -12.03 17.80 7.23
C GLY A 597 -13.49 18.25 7.19
N LEU A 598 -13.97 18.72 6.05
CA LEU A 598 -15.38 18.96 5.79
C LEU A 598 -15.88 17.96 4.75
N TRP A 599 -16.88 17.17 5.14
CA TRP A 599 -17.47 16.11 4.32
C TRP A 599 -18.90 16.46 3.96
N GLN A 600 -19.20 16.58 2.67
CA GLN A 600 -20.60 16.65 2.25
C GLN A 600 -21.24 15.25 2.41
N LEU A 601 -22.31 15.14 3.20
CA LEU A 601 -22.94 13.85 3.44
C LEU A 601 -23.84 13.49 2.27
N ARG A 602 -23.53 12.36 1.64
CA ARG A 602 -24.28 11.79 0.54
C ARG A 602 -24.70 10.37 0.87
N ASP A 603 -25.83 9.96 0.31
CA ASP A 603 -26.28 8.58 0.36
C ASP A 603 -26.85 8.15 -1.00
N ILE A 604 -27.33 6.91 -1.09
CA ILE A 604 -28.03 6.39 -2.26
C ILE A 604 -29.39 5.86 -1.86
N ASP A 605 -30.38 5.92 -2.74
CA ASP A 605 -31.62 5.18 -2.50
C ASP A 605 -31.38 3.67 -2.49
N PRO A 606 -32.21 2.90 -1.76
CA PRO A 606 -32.16 1.45 -1.82
C PRO A 606 -32.15 0.96 -3.26
N LEU A 607 -31.11 0.22 -3.63
CA LEU A 607 -30.98 -0.32 -4.99
C LEU A 607 -32.01 -1.40 -5.24
N GLU A 608 -32.49 -1.54 -6.47
CA GLU A 608 -33.48 -2.58 -6.82
C GLU A 608 -32.88 -4.00 -6.78
N ILE A 609 -31.60 -4.13 -7.14
CA ILE A 609 -30.84 -5.38 -7.17
C ILE A 609 -29.40 -5.11 -6.74
N TRP A 610 -28.74 -6.09 -6.11
CA TRP A 610 -27.32 -6.00 -5.75
C TRP A 610 -26.42 -6.95 -6.54
N HIS A 611 -26.99 -7.87 -7.31
CA HIS A 611 -26.23 -8.87 -8.05
C HIS A 611 -26.66 -8.96 -9.51
N ARG A 612 -25.74 -9.43 -10.35
CA ARG A 612 -25.97 -9.80 -11.76
C ARG A 612 -24.88 -10.78 -12.17
N GLY A 613 -25.25 -11.88 -12.83
CA GLY A 613 -24.32 -12.95 -13.19
C GLY A 613 -23.46 -13.38 -11.99
N ARG A 614 -22.14 -13.24 -12.11
CA ARG A 614 -21.15 -13.60 -11.07
C ARG A 614 -20.78 -12.46 -10.12
N VAL A 615 -21.45 -11.31 -10.19
CA VAL A 615 -21.08 -10.09 -9.44
C VAL A 615 -22.12 -9.76 -8.37
N ILE A 616 -21.69 -9.38 -7.17
CA ILE A 616 -22.54 -8.83 -6.10
C ILE A 616 -21.93 -7.59 -5.45
N LEU A 617 -22.76 -6.61 -5.09
CA LEU A 617 -22.39 -5.38 -4.39
C LEU A 617 -22.55 -5.56 -2.87
N ILE A 618 -21.61 -5.02 -2.08
CA ILE A 618 -21.69 -5.00 -0.61
C ILE A 618 -21.22 -3.65 -0.03
N GLY A 619 -21.54 -3.40 1.24
CA GLY A 619 -21.17 -2.15 1.92
C GLY A 619 -21.70 -0.91 1.20
N ASP A 620 -20.93 0.17 1.22
CA ASP A 620 -21.32 1.45 0.60
C ASP A 620 -21.54 1.36 -0.93
N ALA A 621 -21.02 0.32 -1.60
CA ALA A 621 -21.35 0.09 -3.01
C ALA A 621 -22.82 -0.28 -3.21
N ALA A 622 -23.42 -0.98 -2.25
CA ALA A 622 -24.81 -1.47 -2.29
C ALA A 622 -25.80 -0.58 -1.52
N HIS A 623 -25.40 -0.06 -0.35
CA HIS A 623 -26.32 0.59 0.59
C HIS A 623 -25.69 1.73 1.38
N ALA A 624 -24.87 2.57 0.72
CA ALA A 624 -24.31 3.78 1.34
C ALA A 624 -25.38 4.59 2.09
N MET A 625 -25.10 4.91 3.35
CA MET A 625 -26.07 5.51 4.27
C MET A 625 -25.45 6.62 5.12
N LEU A 626 -26.30 7.47 5.68
CA LEU A 626 -25.87 8.51 6.61
C LEU A 626 -25.24 7.91 7.88
N PRO A 627 -24.20 8.55 8.45
CA PRO A 627 -23.49 8.04 9.63
C PRO A 627 -24.26 8.20 10.94
N THR A 628 -25.50 8.70 10.91
CA THR A 628 -26.31 9.08 12.08
C THR A 628 -26.59 7.92 13.04
N GLN A 629 -26.62 6.68 12.55
CA GLN A 629 -26.83 5.47 13.35
C GLN A 629 -25.53 4.69 13.64
N GLY A 630 -24.41 5.09 13.05
CA GLY A 630 -23.13 4.37 13.19
C GLY A 630 -23.16 2.92 12.67
N GLN A 631 -24.08 2.59 11.75
CA GLN A 631 -24.30 1.21 11.29
C GLN A 631 -23.60 0.84 9.98
N GLY A 632 -23.08 1.79 9.20
CA GLY A 632 -22.50 1.49 7.87
C GLY A 632 -21.39 0.43 7.92
N GLY A 633 -20.42 0.59 8.83
CA GLY A 633 -19.35 -0.40 9.03
C GLY A 633 -19.88 -1.76 9.50
N SER A 634 -20.88 -1.76 10.37
CA SER A 634 -21.51 -2.99 10.85
C SER A 634 -22.30 -3.73 9.77
N GLN A 635 -23.03 -3.01 8.91
CA GLN A 635 -23.73 -3.61 7.77
C GLN A 635 -22.76 -4.22 6.76
N ALA A 636 -21.62 -3.58 6.52
CA ALA A 636 -20.56 -4.15 5.67
C ALA A 636 -20.02 -5.50 6.22
N VAL A 637 -19.91 -5.65 7.54
CA VAL A 637 -19.52 -6.92 8.17
C VAL A 637 -20.63 -7.96 8.08
N GLU A 638 -21.90 -7.57 8.25
CA GLU A 638 -23.04 -8.48 8.04
C GLU A 638 -23.13 -8.98 6.59
N ASP A 639 -22.84 -8.14 5.59
CA ASP A 639 -22.81 -8.57 4.19
C ASP A 639 -21.71 -9.59 3.91
N ALA A 640 -20.51 -9.35 4.46
CA ALA A 640 -19.40 -10.28 4.36
C ALA A 640 -19.71 -11.61 5.04
N GLU A 641 -20.34 -11.58 6.22
CA GLU A 641 -20.79 -12.79 6.91
C GLU A 641 -21.82 -13.57 6.09
N ALA A 642 -22.79 -12.88 5.48
CA ALA A 642 -23.76 -13.53 4.59
C ALA A 642 -23.06 -14.22 3.40
N LEU A 643 -22.11 -13.54 2.74
CA LEU A 643 -21.32 -14.16 1.68
C LEU A 643 -20.59 -15.42 2.15
N GLY A 644 -19.91 -15.35 3.30
CA GLY A 644 -19.22 -16.51 3.87
C GLY A 644 -20.17 -17.66 4.21
N ALA A 645 -21.36 -17.36 4.74
CA ALA A 645 -22.35 -18.35 5.15
C ALA A 645 -23.03 -19.05 3.96
N PHE A 646 -23.48 -18.28 2.96
CA PHE A 646 -24.18 -18.84 1.79
C PHE A 646 -23.25 -19.53 0.80
N PHE A 647 -21.95 -19.20 0.80
CA PHE A 647 -20.96 -19.91 -0.01
C PHE A 647 -20.26 -21.02 0.78
N ALA A 648 -20.57 -21.27 2.06
CA ALA A 648 -19.78 -22.13 2.94
C ALA A 648 -19.59 -23.58 2.42
N ASP A 649 -20.57 -24.11 1.70
CA ASP A 649 -20.61 -25.48 1.18
C ASP A 649 -20.04 -25.63 -0.25
N ILE A 650 -19.58 -24.54 -0.87
CA ILE A 650 -18.93 -24.56 -2.19
C ILE A 650 -17.44 -24.89 -2.04
N ASP A 651 -17.08 -26.15 -2.34
CA ASP A 651 -15.71 -26.67 -2.22
C ASP A 651 -14.99 -26.89 -3.57
N GLY A 652 -15.66 -26.67 -4.70
CA GLY A 652 -15.11 -26.77 -6.06
C GLY A 652 -15.67 -25.70 -7.00
N GLU A 653 -15.21 -25.68 -8.26
CA GLU A 653 -15.65 -24.69 -9.27
C GLU A 653 -17.18 -24.69 -9.43
N PRO A 654 -17.88 -23.61 -8.99
CA PRO A 654 -19.34 -23.57 -9.02
C PRO A 654 -19.84 -23.25 -10.43
N SER A 655 -21.01 -23.81 -10.77
CA SER A 655 -21.73 -23.45 -11.99
C SER A 655 -22.21 -21.99 -11.95
N ASP A 656 -22.51 -21.39 -13.11
CA ASP A 656 -23.10 -20.06 -13.19
C ASP A 656 -24.40 -19.98 -12.39
N GLU A 657 -25.26 -20.98 -12.54
CA GLU A 657 -26.56 -21.06 -11.86
C GLU A 657 -26.42 -21.17 -10.34
N GLU A 658 -25.42 -21.91 -9.86
CA GLU A 658 -25.14 -22.05 -8.44
C GLU A 658 -24.64 -20.74 -7.84
N VAL A 659 -23.72 -20.03 -8.52
CA VAL A 659 -23.26 -18.71 -8.06
C VAL A 659 -24.44 -17.74 -8.02
N GLU A 660 -25.23 -17.64 -9.09
CA GLU A 660 -26.37 -16.72 -9.15
C GLU A 660 -27.41 -17.02 -8.06
N ALA A 661 -27.69 -18.29 -7.80
CA ALA A 661 -28.58 -18.71 -6.72
C ALA A 661 -28.08 -18.24 -5.35
N ARG A 662 -26.79 -18.46 -5.02
CA ARG A 662 -26.22 -17.99 -3.74
C ARG A 662 -26.21 -16.47 -3.63
N LEU A 663 -25.92 -15.76 -4.71
CA LEU A 663 -25.97 -14.29 -4.71
C LEU A 663 -27.38 -13.76 -4.45
N LYS A 664 -28.40 -14.43 -4.99
CA LYS A 664 -29.80 -14.13 -4.72
C LYS A 664 -30.16 -14.38 -3.26
N GLU A 665 -29.73 -15.48 -2.67
CA GLU A 665 -29.95 -15.77 -1.24
C GLU A 665 -29.31 -14.71 -0.33
N VAL A 666 -28.08 -14.30 -0.63
CA VAL A 666 -27.39 -13.20 0.07
C VAL A 666 -28.22 -11.91 -0.04
N PHE A 667 -28.69 -11.57 -1.24
CA PHE A 667 -29.52 -10.38 -1.46
C PHE A 667 -30.83 -10.46 -0.67
N GLU A 668 -31.56 -11.56 -0.73
CA GLU A 668 -32.84 -11.72 -0.01
C GLU A 668 -32.67 -11.64 1.52
N ALA A 669 -31.58 -12.19 2.05
CA ALA A 669 -31.28 -12.11 3.47
C ALA A 669 -30.89 -10.69 3.94
N ARG A 670 -30.22 -9.91 3.08
CA ARG A 670 -29.60 -8.63 3.46
C ARG A 670 -30.41 -7.40 3.04
N TYR A 671 -31.14 -7.46 1.94
CA TYR A 671 -31.73 -6.31 1.27
C TYR A 671 -32.69 -5.50 2.16
N GLU A 672 -33.73 -6.15 2.68
CA GLU A 672 -34.73 -5.46 3.51
C GLU A 672 -34.07 -4.87 4.78
N ARG A 673 -33.09 -5.60 5.32
CA ARG A 673 -32.37 -5.19 6.52
C ARG A 673 -31.53 -3.95 6.33
N ALA A 674 -30.63 -3.96 5.35
CA ALA A 674 -29.79 -2.80 5.06
C ALA A 674 -30.64 -1.60 4.61
N SER A 675 -31.67 -1.82 3.78
CA SER A 675 -32.55 -0.76 3.27
C SER A 675 -33.37 -0.10 4.39
N LEU A 676 -33.84 -0.88 5.36
CA LEU A 676 -34.54 -0.33 6.53
C LEU A 676 -33.61 0.54 7.37
N ILE A 677 -32.39 0.08 7.64
CA ILE A 677 -31.37 0.84 8.38
C ILE A 677 -30.96 2.11 7.63
N GLN A 678 -30.85 2.06 6.31
CA GLN A 678 -30.60 3.22 5.46
C GLN A 678 -31.73 4.25 5.58
N LYS A 679 -33.00 3.82 5.52
CA LYS A 679 -34.17 4.71 5.72
C LYS A 679 -34.16 5.36 7.11
N PHE A 680 -33.92 4.59 8.18
CA PHE A 680 -33.86 5.14 9.53
C PHE A 680 -32.66 6.07 9.75
N SER A 681 -31.54 5.84 9.06
CA SER A 681 -30.40 6.76 9.08
C SER A 681 -30.77 8.14 8.49
N ARG A 682 -31.60 8.17 7.44
CA ARG A 682 -32.17 9.42 6.88
C ARG A 682 -33.12 10.09 7.85
N ASP A 683 -34.05 9.34 8.43
CA ASP A 683 -35.03 9.92 9.35
C ASP A 683 -34.36 10.49 10.60
N ALA A 684 -33.29 9.86 11.10
CA ALA A 684 -32.51 10.38 12.22
C ALA A 684 -31.70 11.63 11.88
N ALA A 685 -31.41 11.90 10.61
CA ALA A 685 -30.72 13.10 10.16
C ALA A 685 -31.62 14.33 10.10
N LYS A 686 -32.94 14.15 10.00
CA LYS A 686 -33.90 15.27 9.93
C LYS A 686 -33.88 16.12 11.21
N PRO A 687 -34.13 17.44 11.11
CA PRO A 687 -34.27 18.31 12.28
C PRO A 687 -35.40 17.83 13.19
N ALA A 688 -35.22 17.96 14.51
CA ALA A 688 -36.23 17.56 15.50
C ALA A 688 -37.54 18.37 15.40
N THR A 689 -37.55 19.47 14.64
CA THR A 689 -38.66 20.42 14.48
C THR A 689 -39.40 20.29 13.14
N ASP A 690 -39.07 19.30 12.31
CA ASP A 690 -39.66 19.18 10.97
C ASP A 690 -41.10 18.64 11.05
N VAL A 691 -42.08 19.50 10.76
CA VAL A 691 -43.52 19.18 10.81
C VAL A 691 -43.87 18.36 9.56
N GLY A 692 -43.93 17.03 9.66
CA GLY A 692 -44.49 16.25 8.55
C GLY A 692 -44.33 14.73 8.49
N SER A 693 -43.48 14.08 9.30
CA SER A 693 -43.34 12.61 9.16
C SER A 693 -44.42 11.85 9.96
N LYS A 694 -45.48 11.43 9.27
CA LYS A 694 -46.54 10.54 9.83
C LYS A 694 -46.19 9.04 9.82
N GLU A 695 -44.94 8.65 9.56
CA GLU A 695 -44.51 7.26 9.68
C GLU A 695 -43.47 7.09 10.80
N VAL A 696 -43.93 6.66 11.97
CA VAL A 696 -43.10 5.97 12.96
C VAL A 696 -43.56 4.51 12.95
N LYS A 697 -42.76 3.59 12.39
CA LYS A 697 -43.11 2.16 12.36
C LYS A 697 -42.42 1.32 13.44
N MET A 698 -41.35 1.82 14.07
CA MET A 698 -40.59 1.07 15.08
C MET A 698 -40.17 2.00 16.21
N ARG A 699 -40.34 1.56 17.46
CA ARG A 699 -39.89 2.31 18.64
C ARG A 699 -38.35 2.29 18.75
N PRO A 700 -37.70 3.27 19.39
CA PRO A 700 -36.23 3.32 19.45
C PRO A 700 -35.57 2.07 20.07
N ASP A 701 -36.22 1.43 21.03
CA ASP A 701 -35.84 0.15 21.63
C ASP A 701 -35.94 -1.00 20.63
N GLU A 702 -37.08 -1.13 19.94
CA GLU A 702 -37.27 -2.13 18.88
C GLU A 702 -36.26 -1.96 17.74
N PHE A 703 -35.90 -0.73 17.39
CA PHE A 703 -34.90 -0.44 16.37
C PHE A 703 -33.48 -0.78 16.83
N MET A 704 -33.15 -0.56 18.11
CA MET A 704 -31.88 -1.00 18.67
C MET A 704 -31.77 -2.52 18.71
N ASP A 705 -32.86 -3.22 19.06
CA ASP A 705 -32.92 -4.67 19.02
C ASP A 705 -32.77 -5.18 17.58
N TYR A 706 -33.46 -4.54 16.63
CA TYR A 706 -33.28 -4.81 15.21
C TYR A 706 -31.81 -4.68 14.80
N ASN A 707 -31.14 -3.61 15.19
CA ASN A 707 -29.73 -3.38 14.87
C ASN A 707 -28.80 -4.45 15.50
N CYS A 708 -28.97 -4.76 16.78
CA CYS A 708 -27.95 -5.49 17.55
C CYS A 708 -28.19 -7.01 17.63
N MET A 709 -29.42 -7.48 17.41
CA MET A 709 -29.78 -8.90 17.57
C MET A 709 -29.53 -9.77 16.33
N TYR A 710 -28.99 -9.23 15.22
CA TYR A 710 -28.68 -10.02 14.04
C TYR A 710 -27.61 -11.07 14.31
N ARG A 711 -27.93 -12.36 14.21
CA ARG A 711 -27.01 -13.45 14.59
C ARG A 711 -26.30 -14.16 13.45
N GLY A 712 -26.53 -13.71 12.22
CA GLY A 712 -25.98 -14.30 11.01
C GLY A 712 -27.06 -14.51 9.97
N ALA A 713 -26.67 -14.59 8.71
CA ALA A 713 -27.60 -14.50 7.59
C ALA A 713 -28.57 -15.69 7.56
N LEU A 714 -28.07 -16.90 7.82
CA LEU A 714 -28.86 -18.13 7.83
C LEU A 714 -29.88 -18.18 8.99
N GLU A 715 -29.55 -17.61 10.15
CA GLU A 715 -30.51 -17.48 11.25
C GLU A 715 -31.56 -16.41 10.94
N TRP A 716 -31.12 -15.28 10.42
CA TRP A 716 -31.99 -14.18 10.01
C TRP A 716 -33.03 -14.61 8.97
N GLN A 717 -32.59 -15.36 7.97
CA GLN A 717 -33.44 -15.90 6.92
C GLN A 717 -34.49 -16.87 7.47
N ARG A 718 -34.07 -17.81 8.33
CA ARG A 718 -34.99 -18.76 9.01
C ARG A 718 -36.03 -18.06 9.87
N ALA A 719 -35.64 -17.04 10.63
CA ALA A 719 -36.54 -16.29 11.52
C ALA A 719 -37.65 -15.55 10.77
N ARG A 720 -37.45 -15.23 9.49
CA ARG A 720 -38.41 -14.49 8.65
C ARG A 720 -39.22 -15.37 7.71
N GLY A 721 -39.01 -16.69 7.73
CA GLY A 721 -39.67 -17.61 6.80
C GLY A 721 -39.27 -17.40 5.34
N ILE A 722 -38.16 -16.72 5.08
CA ILE A 722 -37.63 -16.45 3.73
C ILE A 722 -36.79 -17.67 3.31
N GLY A 723 -37.38 -18.85 3.22
CA GLY A 723 -36.61 -20.06 2.85
C GLY A 723 -37.17 -21.34 3.46
N SER A 724 -38.21 -21.87 2.83
CA SER A 724 -38.48 -23.30 2.82
C SER A 724 -38.75 -23.72 1.37
N ALA A 725 -37.74 -24.24 0.68
CA ALA A 725 -37.85 -25.22 -0.41
C ALA A 725 -36.47 -25.53 -1.01
N ALA A 726 -35.72 -26.42 -0.34
CA ALA A 726 -34.95 -27.54 -0.91
C ALA A 726 -34.21 -28.25 0.22
#